data_AF-A0A5E6PIV7-F1
#
_entry.id   AF-A0A5E6PIV7-F1
#
_cell.length_a   1.000
_cell.length_b   1.000
_cell.length_c   1.000
_cell.angle_alpha   90.00
_cell.angle_beta   90.00
_cell.angle_gamma   90.00
#
_symmetry.space_group_name_H-M   'P 1'
#
loop_
_entity.id
_entity.type
_entity.pdbx_description
1 polymer ?
#
loop_
_entity_poly.entity_id
_entity_poly.type
_entity_poly.pdbx_seq_one_letter_code
_entity_poly.pdbx_strand_id
1 'polypeptide(L)'
;MPAQHIFKPKHLTLAISLALGCVELANAQHASEVADSPAVMNAPELSKTDPKQKAVERLQGFLNDPSTVRVPFETPQKAFKGTAQNNLVILSDGASFTGQLDGGKGDNVLFLDVADGGTLKNTRNFNGLYLARGDWTLSSKGDFKEGVLVNSDGELSNLGTINGMAITKGRLFNTGSIKGDVFVEQGGSFAGKGTVGSLHVDGLLTVNGALGSPRVKGDLRLFPNAELAYEVTPGGSQTIKVDGTASLENATLKVVATPGEYPQSKQYKIIEADNVEGRFGTIVNDLAFMTATPQYNKKSVGLTYARNGEPLASVATTGNGRSVADSIVEPQVPAPSETPLTASAPVPVPVPTSASTPIAESVTAPVQDEPLIAQVNKTAEQPAPAPLRPANAAVAALLTSDKTTAPVALEQLAAGSNANLAKATLSSITPVSASMLSAMQQLNSRYGSAYGSGNSPRQAAGGVDSGRVWIQALGHGGKVDRDFDSTLKHATQGLVMGADWRLDEQWHVGLVGGKSQTRLDARQYDGDLDSWHLGVYAVRQDGPLSLRLGATYASHDGDSKRRVAFNGFSDRLKGNYDANTQQAFAELAVNVGRHNATLEPFASLGYQRYQRDSYSEKGGDAALKVFGQTRDNLSSTFGLRAAKITRLDNGMTLTPRFSAGWKHTFGEIENDTRQQLVKGGKRFEIAGAALDRNSLSVDAGLDLGLSANHTVGVGLTGEMATDSRTHGVMGQWRMAF
;
A
#
# COMPACT_ATOMS: atom_id res chain seq x y z
N MET A 1 40.71 -28.79 -0.63
CA MET A 1 40.35 -29.28 0.72
C MET A 1 38.94 -28.83 1.03
N PRO A 2 38.05 -29.69 1.56
CA PRO A 2 36.67 -29.31 1.88
C PRO A 2 36.55 -28.70 3.29
N ALA A 3 35.69 -27.69 3.46
CA ALA A 3 35.30 -27.18 4.76
C ALA A 3 34.08 -27.96 5.28
N GLN A 4 34.18 -28.53 6.49
CA GLN A 4 33.05 -29.19 7.15
C GLN A 4 32.22 -28.16 7.93
N HIS A 5 30.92 -28.04 7.63
CA HIS A 5 29.99 -27.28 8.45
C HIS A 5 29.14 -28.21 9.30
N ILE A 6 29.43 -28.22 10.61
CA ILE A 6 28.73 -29.04 11.61
C ILE A 6 27.50 -28.28 12.11
N PHE A 7 26.30 -28.73 11.75
CA PHE A 7 25.06 -28.24 12.38
C PHE A 7 24.93 -28.77 13.81
N LYS A 8 24.53 -27.91 14.75
CA LYS A 8 24.18 -28.29 16.13
C LYS A 8 22.69 -28.01 16.39
N PRO A 9 21.94 -28.95 17.00
CA PRO A 9 20.51 -28.75 17.29
C PRO A 9 20.32 -27.83 18.50
N LYS A 10 19.66 -26.67 18.30
CA LYS A 10 19.31 -25.74 19.39
C LYS A 10 17.91 -25.09 19.28
N HIS A 11 17.04 -25.60 18.42
CA HIS A 11 15.70 -25.01 18.19
C HIS A 11 14.53 -25.95 18.53
N LEU A 12 14.78 -27.16 19.03
CA LEU A 12 13.73 -28.09 19.47
C LEU A 12 13.07 -27.63 20.79
N THR A 13 13.79 -26.88 21.63
CA THR A 13 13.32 -26.46 22.96
C THR A 13 12.36 -25.27 22.90
N LEU A 14 12.47 -24.41 21.88
CA LEU A 14 11.66 -23.19 21.75
C LEU A 14 10.20 -23.48 21.32
N ALA A 15 9.96 -24.65 20.71
CA ALA A 15 8.64 -25.08 20.23
C ALA A 15 7.68 -25.55 21.35
N ILE A 16 8.16 -25.68 22.59
CA ILE A 16 7.39 -26.16 23.75
C ILE A 16 7.04 -25.01 24.72
N SER A 17 7.66 -23.84 24.55
CA SER A 17 7.58 -22.71 25.51
C SER A 17 6.44 -21.73 25.28
N LEU A 18 5.62 -21.91 24.22
CA LEU A 18 4.69 -20.90 23.70
C LEU A 18 3.21 -21.34 23.70
N ALA A 19 2.84 -22.25 24.61
CA ALA A 19 1.49 -22.84 24.68
C ALA A 19 0.74 -22.61 26.00
N LEU A 20 1.37 -22.01 27.02
CA LEU A 20 0.75 -21.73 28.33
C LEU A 20 1.22 -20.38 28.86
N GLY A 21 0.28 -19.44 29.07
CA GLY A 21 0.53 -18.16 29.71
C GLY A 21 -0.74 -17.65 30.38
N CYS A 22 -0.78 -17.65 31.72
CA CYS A 22 -1.93 -17.25 32.52
C CYS A 22 -1.52 -16.69 33.89
N VAL A 23 -2.13 -15.54 34.24
CA VAL A 23 -2.36 -14.99 35.60
C VAL A 23 -1.15 -14.35 36.33
N GLU A 24 -1.51 -13.36 37.16
CA GLU A 24 -0.67 -12.38 37.86
C GLU A 24 -0.20 -12.86 39.25
N LEU A 25 0.66 -12.08 39.94
CA LEU A 25 0.34 -11.52 41.27
C LEU A 25 1.38 -10.51 41.82
N ALA A 26 0.91 -9.68 42.75
CA ALA A 26 1.40 -8.36 43.18
C ALA A 26 2.57 -8.31 44.20
N ASN A 27 3.13 -7.08 44.34
CA ASN A 27 3.76 -6.47 45.54
C ASN A 27 5.09 -7.08 46.09
N ALA A 28 5.96 -6.36 46.83
CA ALA A 28 5.78 -5.09 47.57
C ALA A 28 7.06 -4.21 47.70
N GLN A 29 6.84 -2.92 48.01
CA GLN A 29 7.57 -2.00 48.91
C GLN A 29 9.08 -2.17 49.22
N HIS A 30 9.83 -1.06 49.17
CA HIS A 30 10.40 -0.41 50.38
C HIS A 30 10.60 1.10 50.16
N ALA A 31 11.02 1.87 51.18
CA ALA A 31 10.82 3.32 51.30
C ALA A 31 12.11 4.12 51.68
N SER A 32 11.93 5.34 52.25
CA SER A 32 12.93 6.35 52.69
C SER A 32 13.50 7.30 51.60
N GLU A 33 13.76 8.59 51.85
CA GLU A 33 13.52 9.42 53.07
C GLU A 33 13.34 10.93 52.79
N VAL A 34 13.21 11.74 53.87
CA VAL A 34 12.80 13.16 53.89
C VAL A 34 13.98 14.11 54.09
N ALA A 35 13.88 15.35 53.60
CA ALA A 35 14.65 16.51 54.06
C ALA A 35 13.77 17.78 54.10
N ASP A 36 14.13 18.78 54.90
CA ASP A 36 13.23 19.87 55.35
C ASP A 36 13.68 21.29 54.89
N SER A 37 12.83 22.26 55.20
CA SER A 37 12.76 23.70 54.94
C SER A 37 13.86 24.53 55.67
N PRO A 38 13.83 25.89 55.70
CA PRO A 38 13.12 26.89 54.88
C PRO A 38 14.03 28.05 54.36
N ALA A 39 13.47 28.98 53.56
CA ALA A 39 14.07 30.31 53.35
C ALA A 39 13.00 31.39 53.05
N VAL A 40 13.28 32.65 53.43
CA VAL A 40 12.38 33.81 53.30
C VAL A 40 13.10 34.95 52.57
N MET A 41 12.45 35.63 51.62
CA MET A 41 12.52 37.12 51.46
C MET A 41 11.69 37.71 50.30
N ASN A 42 11.12 38.89 50.59
CA ASN A 42 10.90 40.07 49.74
C ASN A 42 10.07 39.98 48.44
N ALA A 43 8.96 40.73 48.43
CA ALA A 43 8.23 41.10 47.22
C ALA A 43 8.88 42.33 46.52
N PRO A 44 9.02 42.34 45.18
CA PRO A 44 9.36 43.54 44.40
C PRO A 44 8.13 44.38 44.02
N GLU A 45 8.34 45.67 43.74
CA GLU A 45 7.28 46.61 43.32
C GLU A 45 6.86 46.46 41.84
N LEU A 46 5.72 47.06 41.49
CA LEU A 46 5.11 46.96 40.16
C LEU A 46 5.94 47.65 39.07
N SER A 47 6.47 46.85 38.14
CA SER A 47 6.89 47.35 36.83
C SER A 47 5.67 47.55 35.90
N LYS A 48 5.84 48.27 34.78
CA LYS A 48 4.76 48.49 33.79
C LYS A 48 4.50 47.22 32.96
N THR A 49 3.81 46.24 33.53
CA THR A 49 3.57 44.92 32.90
C THR A 49 2.88 45.00 31.52
N ASP A 50 3.26 44.08 30.65
CA ASP A 50 2.70 43.82 29.32
C ASP A 50 1.17 43.62 29.37
N PRO A 51 0.37 44.18 28.42
CA PRO A 51 -1.06 43.87 28.29
C PRO A 51 -1.43 42.37 28.34
N LYS A 52 -0.64 41.48 27.72
CA LYS A 52 -0.81 40.02 27.82
C LYS A 52 -0.64 39.57 29.26
N GLN A 53 0.47 39.94 29.88
CA GLN A 53 0.77 39.57 31.26
C GLN A 53 -0.30 40.10 32.23
N LYS A 54 -0.75 41.35 32.09
CA LYS A 54 -1.86 41.93 32.88
C LYS A 54 -3.20 41.20 32.70
N ALA A 55 -3.45 40.57 31.55
CA ALA A 55 -4.65 39.77 31.35
C ALA A 55 -4.51 38.38 31.98
N VAL A 56 -3.35 37.74 31.84
CA VAL A 56 -3.03 36.47 32.52
C VAL A 56 -3.10 36.65 34.04
N GLU A 57 -2.46 37.68 34.59
CA GLU A 57 -2.43 38.00 36.03
C GLU A 57 -3.84 38.22 36.61
N ARG A 58 -4.72 38.90 35.87
CA ARG A 58 -6.14 39.07 36.29
C ARG A 58 -6.93 37.78 36.20
N LEU A 59 -6.87 37.08 35.05
CA LEU A 59 -7.65 35.87 34.82
C LEU A 59 -7.23 34.71 35.73
N GLN A 60 -5.94 34.56 36.01
CA GLN A 60 -5.41 33.56 36.95
C GLN A 60 -5.49 34.01 38.41
N GLY A 61 -5.36 35.32 38.68
CA GLY A 61 -5.59 35.89 40.01
C GLY A 61 -7.02 35.61 40.48
N PHE A 62 -8.01 35.81 39.60
CA PHE A 62 -9.42 35.54 39.90
C PHE A 62 -9.71 34.08 40.27
N LEU A 63 -8.92 33.10 39.82
CA LEU A 63 -9.09 31.69 40.21
C LEU A 63 -8.71 31.43 41.68
N ASN A 64 -7.90 32.31 42.27
CA ASN A 64 -7.25 32.16 43.57
C ASN A 64 -7.61 33.26 44.57
N ASP A 65 -8.27 34.34 44.13
CA ASP A 65 -8.70 35.46 44.96
C ASP A 65 -9.78 35.01 45.98
N PRO A 66 -9.53 35.12 47.30
CA PRO A 66 -10.44 34.65 48.35
C PRO A 66 -11.73 35.48 48.47
N SER A 67 -11.86 36.60 47.77
CA SER A 67 -13.10 37.37 47.66
C SER A 67 -14.07 36.82 46.59
N THR A 68 -13.61 35.89 45.74
CA THR A 68 -14.45 35.29 44.68
C THR A 68 -15.39 34.22 45.22
N VAL A 69 -16.66 34.34 44.87
CA VAL A 69 -17.69 33.37 45.26
C VAL A 69 -17.73 32.25 44.22
N ARG A 70 -17.16 31.10 44.59
CA ARG A 70 -17.09 29.88 43.77
C ARG A 70 -18.49 29.25 43.64
N VAL A 71 -18.92 28.95 42.42
CA VAL A 71 -20.22 28.36 42.08
C VAL A 71 -20.00 27.09 41.28
N PRO A 72 -19.87 25.92 41.93
CA PRO A 72 -19.63 24.65 41.25
C PRO A 72 -20.90 24.05 40.65
N PHE A 73 -20.74 23.37 39.52
CA PHE A 73 -21.74 22.54 38.86
C PHE A 73 -21.11 21.19 38.50
N GLU A 74 -21.84 20.12 38.79
CA GLU A 74 -21.47 18.70 38.54
C GLU A 74 -22.61 17.95 37.83
N THR A 75 -23.68 18.66 37.44
CA THR A 75 -24.89 18.07 36.83
C THR A 75 -25.46 18.98 35.73
N PRO A 76 -26.27 18.45 34.78
CA PRO A 76 -26.87 19.24 33.71
C PRO A 76 -27.84 20.32 34.19
N GLN A 77 -27.70 21.53 33.67
CA GLN A 77 -28.49 22.70 34.02
C GLN A 77 -29.18 23.33 32.79
N LYS A 78 -30.33 23.97 33.02
CA LYS A 78 -31.04 24.71 31.96
C LYS A 78 -30.53 26.14 31.79
N ALA A 79 -30.26 26.84 32.89
CA ALA A 79 -29.72 28.19 32.88
C ALA A 79 -29.05 28.52 34.22
N PHE A 80 -28.15 29.51 34.20
CA PHE A 80 -27.58 30.13 35.40
C PHE A 80 -27.76 31.65 35.32
N LYS A 81 -27.97 32.27 36.49
CA LYS A 81 -27.94 33.72 36.65
C LYS A 81 -27.23 34.07 37.96
N GLY A 82 -26.04 34.66 37.84
CA GLY A 82 -25.20 35.09 38.93
C GLY A 82 -25.65 36.40 39.58
N THR A 83 -24.77 36.92 40.43
CA THR A 83 -25.15 37.87 41.49
C THR A 83 -24.59 39.27 41.25
N ALA A 84 -24.50 40.10 42.29
CA ALA A 84 -23.69 41.33 42.28
C ALA A 84 -22.29 41.13 42.89
N GLN A 85 -21.97 39.92 43.36
CA GLN A 85 -20.65 39.52 43.82
C GLN A 85 -19.85 38.95 42.64
N ASN A 86 -18.53 38.91 42.78
CA ASN A 86 -17.64 38.34 41.77
C ASN A 86 -17.76 36.81 41.78
N ASN A 87 -18.33 36.21 40.73
CA ASN A 87 -18.61 34.78 40.68
C ASN A 87 -17.59 34.00 39.83
N LEU A 88 -16.96 32.98 40.43
CA LEU A 88 -16.18 31.97 39.72
C LEU A 88 -17.08 30.76 39.45
N VAL A 89 -17.62 30.66 38.24
CA VAL A 89 -18.51 29.59 37.82
C VAL A 89 -17.67 28.40 37.35
N ILE A 90 -17.76 27.27 38.06
CA ILE A 90 -16.95 26.07 37.83
C ILE A 90 -17.84 24.97 37.27
N LEU A 91 -17.48 24.42 36.11
CA LEU A 91 -18.13 23.23 35.53
C LEU A 91 -17.15 22.07 35.60
N SER A 92 -17.53 21.04 36.36
CA SER A 92 -16.81 19.77 36.53
C SER A 92 -17.49 18.65 35.73
N ASP A 93 -16.87 17.46 35.66
CA ASP A 93 -17.45 16.29 35.00
C ASP A 93 -18.92 16.04 35.39
N GLY A 94 -19.77 15.77 34.39
CA GLY A 94 -21.23 15.68 34.55
C GLY A 94 -22.00 17.00 34.37
N ALA A 95 -21.33 18.16 34.45
CA ALA A 95 -21.97 19.46 34.21
C ALA A 95 -22.18 19.77 32.72
N SER A 96 -23.32 20.36 32.40
CA SER A 96 -23.59 20.90 31.05
C SER A 96 -24.67 21.97 31.10
N PHE A 97 -24.71 22.86 30.11
CA PHE A 97 -25.72 23.93 30.02
C PHE A 97 -26.42 23.93 28.66
N THR A 98 -27.75 23.88 28.68
CA THR A 98 -28.57 23.85 27.46
C THR A 98 -29.12 25.21 27.04
N GLY A 99 -29.25 26.16 27.98
CA GLY A 99 -29.76 27.51 27.77
C GLY A 99 -28.71 28.60 28.05
N GLN A 100 -29.07 29.56 28.89
CA GLN A 100 -28.28 30.78 29.12
C GLN A 100 -27.44 30.72 30.39
N LEU A 101 -26.19 31.17 30.31
CA LEU A 101 -25.37 31.52 31.47
C LEU A 101 -25.26 33.04 31.54
N ASP A 102 -25.71 33.65 32.63
CA ASP A 102 -25.57 35.07 32.90
C ASP A 102 -24.72 35.24 34.16
N GLY A 103 -23.55 35.87 34.07
CA GLY A 103 -22.69 36.12 35.23
C GLY A 103 -23.30 37.07 36.27
N GLY A 104 -24.28 37.90 35.87
CA GLY A 104 -24.89 38.90 36.73
C GLY A 104 -24.25 40.29 36.56
N LYS A 105 -23.85 40.91 37.67
CA LYS A 105 -23.31 42.28 37.74
C LYS A 105 -21.89 42.40 38.30
N GLY A 106 -21.41 41.39 39.02
CA GLY A 106 -20.01 41.34 39.45
C GLY A 106 -19.06 41.12 38.26
N ASP A 107 -17.77 41.10 38.53
CA ASP A 107 -16.78 40.57 37.59
C ASP A 107 -16.75 39.04 37.71
N ASN A 108 -16.88 38.30 36.61
CA ASN A 108 -17.15 36.85 36.65
C ASN A 108 -16.22 36.07 35.71
N VAL A 109 -15.76 34.89 36.13
CA VAL A 109 -14.98 33.97 35.28
C VAL A 109 -15.70 32.63 35.20
N LEU A 110 -15.70 32.07 34.00
CA LEU A 110 -16.16 30.71 33.73
C LEU A 110 -14.94 29.79 33.66
N PHE A 111 -14.92 28.73 34.46
CA PHE A 111 -13.87 27.72 34.54
C PHE A 111 -14.44 26.36 34.11
N LEU A 112 -13.84 25.76 33.08
CA LEU A 112 -14.31 24.52 32.46
C LEU A 112 -13.29 23.41 32.68
N ASP A 113 -13.71 22.38 33.41
CA ASP A 113 -12.89 21.25 33.84
C ASP A 113 -13.66 19.94 33.64
N VAL A 114 -14.14 19.76 32.41
CA VAL A 114 -15.04 18.68 31.97
C VAL A 114 -14.35 17.89 30.86
N ALA A 115 -14.00 16.63 31.10
CA ALA A 115 -13.32 15.78 30.11
C ALA A 115 -14.14 15.60 28.82
N ASP A 116 -15.45 15.37 28.95
CA ASP A 116 -16.37 15.17 27.82
C ASP A 116 -16.64 16.46 26.99
N GLY A 117 -16.11 17.61 27.41
CA GLY A 117 -16.30 18.88 26.72
C GLY A 117 -17.71 19.48 26.87
N GLY A 118 -18.15 20.26 25.87
CA GLY A 118 -19.50 20.84 25.88
C GLY A 118 -19.76 21.98 24.89
N THR A 119 -20.89 22.68 25.08
CA THR A 119 -21.26 23.83 24.23
C THR A 119 -21.72 25.05 25.03
N LEU A 120 -21.11 26.21 24.79
CA LEU A 120 -21.49 27.51 25.34
C LEU A 120 -22.23 28.33 24.28
N LYS A 121 -23.56 28.23 24.26
CA LYS A 121 -24.40 28.82 23.20
C LYS A 121 -24.85 30.26 23.47
N ASN A 122 -24.98 30.63 24.74
CA ASN A 122 -25.56 31.89 25.18
C ASN A 122 -24.99 32.29 26.56
N THR A 123 -23.75 32.75 26.58
CA THR A 123 -23.12 33.37 27.76
C THR A 123 -23.28 34.89 27.71
N ARG A 124 -23.37 35.53 28.88
CA ARG A 124 -23.22 36.99 29.04
C ARG A 124 -22.62 37.34 30.39
N ASN A 125 -22.03 38.53 30.47
CA ASN A 125 -21.51 39.15 31.69
C ASN A 125 -20.35 38.36 32.33
N PHE A 126 -19.54 37.68 31.50
CA PHE A 126 -18.28 37.08 31.93
C PHE A 126 -17.09 37.94 31.49
N ASN A 127 -16.16 38.16 32.42
CA ASN A 127 -14.86 38.77 32.20
C ASN A 127 -13.98 37.80 31.40
N GLY A 128 -13.96 36.55 31.83
CA GLY A 128 -13.03 35.55 31.34
C GLY A 128 -13.61 34.17 31.20
N LEU A 129 -12.94 33.39 30.34
CA LEU A 129 -13.12 31.95 30.23
C LEU A 129 -11.75 31.28 30.43
N TYR A 130 -11.71 30.28 31.31
CA TYR A 130 -10.57 29.40 31.51
C TYR A 130 -10.99 27.98 31.15
N LEU A 131 -10.40 27.42 30.09
CA LEU A 131 -10.60 26.04 29.69
C LEU A 131 -9.40 25.22 30.19
N ALA A 132 -9.65 24.39 31.20
CA ALA A 132 -8.65 23.49 31.78
C ALA A 132 -8.46 22.23 30.92
N ARG A 133 -9.56 21.56 30.56
CA ARG A 133 -9.59 20.35 29.71
C ARG A 133 -10.90 20.17 28.94
N GLY A 134 -10.84 19.37 27.87
CA GLY A 134 -11.99 18.91 27.08
C GLY A 134 -12.36 19.80 25.90
N ASP A 135 -13.28 19.30 25.05
CA ASP A 135 -13.61 19.88 23.75
C ASP A 135 -14.85 20.79 23.80
N TRP A 136 -14.65 22.10 23.70
CA TRP A 136 -15.71 23.09 23.89
C TRP A 136 -16.04 23.91 22.65
N THR A 137 -17.33 23.97 22.30
CA THR A 137 -17.84 24.87 21.24
C THR A 137 -18.43 26.14 21.85
N LEU A 138 -17.86 27.30 21.52
CA LEU A 138 -18.39 28.61 21.90
C LEU A 138 -19.15 29.25 20.72
N SER A 139 -20.42 29.61 20.92
CA SER A 139 -21.23 30.33 19.92
C SER A 139 -21.95 31.59 20.47
N SER A 140 -21.51 32.11 21.63
CA SER A 140 -22.04 33.35 22.20
C SER A 140 -21.80 34.55 21.28
N LYS A 141 -22.74 35.52 21.25
CA LYS A 141 -22.67 36.68 20.34
C LYS A 141 -21.64 37.76 20.72
N GLY A 142 -21.07 37.69 21.92
CA GLY A 142 -20.08 38.65 22.42
C GLY A 142 -19.99 38.62 23.93
N ASP A 143 -18.97 37.97 24.47
CA ASP A 143 -18.70 37.88 25.92
C ASP A 143 -17.17 37.87 26.19
N PHE A 144 -16.74 37.61 27.42
CA PHE A 144 -15.31 37.47 27.79
C PHE A 144 -14.50 38.72 27.48
N LYS A 145 -14.85 39.84 28.14
CA LYS A 145 -14.29 41.19 27.92
C LYS A 145 -12.78 41.32 28.23
N GLU A 146 -12.21 40.43 29.05
CA GLU A 146 -10.77 40.39 29.33
C GLU A 146 -10.07 39.39 28.43
N GLY A 147 -10.59 38.16 28.35
CA GLY A 147 -10.15 37.19 27.34
C GLY A 147 -10.44 35.75 27.70
N VAL A 148 -9.80 34.85 26.95
CA VAL A 148 -9.93 33.40 27.09
C VAL A 148 -8.56 32.75 27.23
N LEU A 149 -8.41 31.87 28.22
CA LEU A 149 -7.22 31.01 28.40
C LEU A 149 -7.60 29.55 28.08
N VAL A 150 -6.81 28.88 27.25
CA VAL A 150 -6.96 27.46 26.91
C VAL A 150 -5.68 26.71 27.29
N ASN A 151 -5.77 25.77 28.23
CA ASN A 151 -4.64 24.93 28.64
C ASN A 151 -4.37 23.79 27.65
N SER A 152 -3.24 23.09 27.84
CA SER A 152 -2.76 21.95 27.05
C SER A 152 -3.84 20.95 26.67
N ASP A 153 -4.69 20.59 27.62
CA ASP A 153 -5.63 19.47 27.54
C ASP A 153 -7.03 19.91 27.08
N GLY A 154 -7.18 21.16 26.62
CA GLY A 154 -8.43 21.74 26.14
C GLY A 154 -8.42 22.09 24.65
N GLU A 155 -9.58 21.90 24.00
CA GLU A 155 -9.86 22.43 22.67
C GLU A 155 -11.02 23.44 22.73
N LEU A 156 -10.84 24.62 22.13
CA LEU A 156 -11.89 25.62 21.97
C LEU A 156 -12.21 25.88 20.50
N SER A 157 -13.40 25.47 20.07
CA SER A 157 -14.00 25.85 18.80
C SER A 157 -14.84 27.12 18.94
N ASN A 158 -14.26 28.28 18.62
CA ASN A 158 -14.96 29.57 18.61
C ASN A 158 -15.72 29.79 17.28
N LEU A 159 -17.05 29.66 17.35
CA LEU A 159 -18.01 30.03 16.31
C LEU A 159 -18.66 31.41 16.57
N GLY A 160 -18.43 31.99 17.76
CA GLY A 160 -19.06 33.23 18.24
C GLY A 160 -18.11 34.43 18.24
N THR A 161 -18.31 35.31 19.22
CA THR A 161 -17.47 36.51 19.43
C THR A 161 -16.84 36.49 20.82
N ILE A 162 -15.51 36.52 20.87
CA ILE A 162 -14.73 36.84 22.07
C ILE A 162 -14.41 38.35 22.02
N ASN A 163 -14.74 39.08 23.09
CA ASN A 163 -14.53 40.54 23.15
C ASN A 163 -13.11 40.94 23.59
N GLY A 164 -12.49 40.15 24.45
CA GLY A 164 -11.10 40.31 24.88
C GLY A 164 -10.11 39.59 23.97
N MET A 165 -8.95 39.24 24.53
CA MET A 165 -7.89 38.47 23.86
C MET A 165 -8.12 36.96 23.97
N ALA A 166 -7.29 36.15 23.30
CA ALA A 166 -7.19 34.71 23.57
C ALA A 166 -5.74 34.25 23.71
N ILE A 167 -5.48 33.32 24.63
CA ILE A 167 -4.17 32.70 24.85
C ILE A 167 -4.34 31.19 24.90
N THR A 168 -3.59 30.45 24.09
CA THR A 168 -3.70 28.98 24.01
C THR A 168 -2.36 28.27 24.19
N LYS A 169 -2.37 27.28 25.09
CA LYS A 169 -1.39 26.18 25.22
C LYS A 169 -1.96 24.85 24.73
N GLY A 170 -3.29 24.77 24.53
CA GLY A 170 -3.97 23.68 23.84
C GLY A 170 -4.39 24.10 22.43
N ARG A 171 -5.61 23.72 22.02
CA ARG A 171 -6.09 23.85 20.65
C ARG A 171 -7.16 24.94 20.51
N LEU A 172 -6.97 25.89 19.59
CA LEU A 172 -7.92 26.99 19.34
C LEU A 172 -8.35 27.05 17.87
N PHE A 173 -9.60 26.68 17.59
CA PHE A 173 -10.22 26.77 16.27
C PHE A 173 -11.12 27.99 16.18
N ASN A 174 -10.63 29.06 15.57
CA ASN A 174 -11.40 30.30 15.39
C ASN A 174 -12.09 30.33 14.02
N THR A 175 -13.41 30.16 14.01
CA THR A 175 -14.27 30.39 12.83
C THR A 175 -15.07 31.69 12.94
N GLY A 176 -15.29 32.18 14.17
CA GLY A 176 -15.99 33.43 14.47
C GLY A 176 -15.05 34.64 14.52
N SER A 177 -15.15 35.40 15.61
CA SER A 177 -14.38 36.64 15.83
C SER A 177 -13.75 36.68 17.22
N ILE A 178 -12.49 37.13 17.28
CA ILE A 178 -11.77 37.49 18.50
C ILE A 178 -11.35 38.95 18.30
N LYS A 179 -11.81 39.87 19.15
CA LYS A 179 -11.56 41.31 18.95
C LYS A 179 -10.19 41.75 19.44
N GLY A 180 -9.70 41.13 20.52
CA GLY A 180 -8.32 41.32 20.99
C GLY A 180 -7.32 40.46 20.22
N ASP A 181 -6.07 40.53 20.66
CA ASP A 181 -4.98 39.75 20.11
C ASP A 181 -5.10 38.26 20.48
N VAL A 182 -4.45 37.40 19.70
CA VAL A 182 -4.33 35.97 19.96
C VAL A 182 -2.86 35.62 20.19
N PHE A 183 -2.59 34.84 21.23
CA PHE A 183 -1.27 34.31 21.57
C PHE A 183 -1.31 32.78 21.58
N VAL A 184 -0.55 32.17 20.69
CA VAL A 184 -0.36 30.71 20.59
C VAL A 184 0.99 30.40 21.21
N GLU A 185 0.99 30.00 22.47
CA GLU A 185 2.22 29.70 23.22
C GLU A 185 2.85 28.39 22.69
N GLN A 186 4.11 28.12 23.05
CA GLN A 186 4.75 26.83 22.78
C GLN A 186 3.88 25.65 23.25
N GLY A 187 3.72 24.64 22.38
CA GLY A 187 2.82 23.49 22.57
C GLY A 187 1.37 23.75 22.16
N GLY A 188 0.94 25.02 22.14
CA GLY A 188 -0.38 25.43 21.66
C GLY A 188 -0.50 25.35 20.14
N SER A 189 -1.75 25.35 19.65
CA SER A 189 -2.06 25.39 18.22
C SER A 189 -3.27 26.24 17.91
N PHE A 190 -3.26 26.87 16.73
CA PHE A 190 -4.34 27.71 16.22
C PHE A 190 -4.65 27.37 14.75
N ALA A 191 -5.94 27.39 14.42
CA ALA A 191 -6.41 27.29 13.04
C ALA A 191 -7.76 27.99 12.85
N GLY A 192 -8.17 28.14 11.58
CA GLY A 192 -9.52 28.54 11.22
C GLY A 192 -9.62 29.85 10.42
N LYS A 193 -10.77 30.03 9.77
CA LYS A 193 -11.10 31.17 8.89
C LYS A 193 -11.64 32.42 9.60
N GLY A 194 -11.62 32.45 10.92
CA GLY A 194 -12.14 33.54 11.74
C GLY A 194 -11.31 34.82 11.68
N THR A 195 -11.85 35.90 12.26
CA THR A 195 -11.14 37.17 12.44
C THR A 195 -10.50 37.24 13.82
N VAL A 196 -9.30 37.82 13.90
CA VAL A 196 -8.54 38.09 15.13
C VAL A 196 -8.04 39.55 15.13
N GLY A 197 -7.61 40.06 16.28
CA GLY A 197 -6.79 41.29 16.38
C GLY A 197 -5.42 41.09 15.75
N SER A 198 -4.35 41.20 16.52
CA SER A 198 -3.01 40.71 16.14
C SER A 198 -2.91 39.20 16.41
N LEU A 199 -2.02 38.50 15.71
CA LEU A 199 -1.79 37.06 15.89
C LEU A 199 -0.30 36.80 16.17
N HIS A 200 -0.01 36.36 17.39
CA HIS A 200 1.31 36.01 17.88
C HIS A 200 1.41 34.48 18.02
N VAL A 201 2.40 33.87 17.37
CA VAL A 201 2.56 32.41 17.33
C VAL A 201 3.97 32.01 17.72
N ASP A 202 4.08 31.21 18.77
CA ASP A 202 5.28 30.48 19.23
C ASP A 202 5.05 28.94 19.20
N GLY A 203 3.80 28.51 18.97
CA GLY A 203 3.39 27.13 18.71
C GLY A 203 3.07 26.86 17.23
N LEU A 204 2.00 26.09 16.97
CA LEU A 204 1.58 25.67 15.64
C LEU A 204 0.48 26.56 15.05
N LEU A 205 0.66 27.05 13.82
CA LEU A 205 -0.38 27.67 12.99
C LEU A 205 -0.70 26.75 11.80
N THR A 206 -1.96 26.29 11.70
CA THR A 206 -2.39 25.40 10.61
C THR A 206 -3.30 26.13 9.61
N VAL A 207 -2.94 26.08 8.33
CA VAL A 207 -3.67 26.70 7.22
C VAL A 207 -3.90 25.66 6.10
N ASN A 208 -5.15 25.28 5.89
CA ASN A 208 -5.55 24.27 4.91
C ASN A 208 -6.97 24.50 4.35
N GLY A 209 -7.37 23.72 3.34
CA GLY A 209 -8.67 23.85 2.66
C GLY A 209 -9.89 23.57 3.55
N ALA A 210 -9.75 22.72 4.57
CA ALA A 210 -10.83 22.31 5.46
C ALA A 210 -11.11 23.35 6.58
N LEU A 211 -10.05 23.87 7.20
CA LEU A 211 -10.11 24.82 8.32
C LEU A 211 -10.13 26.27 7.83
N GLY A 212 -9.49 26.54 6.68
CA GLY A 212 -9.32 27.87 6.10
C GLY A 212 -8.02 28.56 6.57
N SER A 213 -8.08 29.89 6.65
CA SER A 213 -6.94 30.75 6.98
C SER A 213 -7.41 32.01 7.70
N PRO A 214 -6.72 32.47 8.76
CA PRO A 214 -7.20 33.57 9.58
C PRO A 214 -7.15 34.94 8.88
N ARG A 215 -8.06 35.81 9.34
CA ARG A 215 -8.06 37.23 9.03
C ARG A 215 -7.51 38.02 10.22
N VAL A 216 -6.26 38.47 10.11
CA VAL A 216 -5.57 39.26 11.13
C VAL A 216 -5.85 40.75 10.89
N LYS A 217 -6.22 41.48 11.95
CA LYS A 217 -6.55 42.91 11.91
C LYS A 217 -5.47 43.84 12.45
N GLY A 218 -4.58 43.32 13.29
CA GLY A 218 -3.31 43.95 13.64
C GLY A 218 -2.17 43.29 12.86
N ASP A 219 -1.06 43.08 13.55
CA ASP A 219 0.14 42.43 13.03
C ASP A 219 0.07 40.89 13.15
N LEU A 220 0.83 40.19 12.30
CA LEU A 220 1.11 38.76 12.41
C LEU A 220 2.57 38.58 12.81
N ARG A 221 2.84 37.89 13.92
CA ARG A 221 4.19 37.60 14.39
C ARG A 221 4.37 36.10 14.58
N LEU A 222 5.23 35.50 13.77
CA LEU A 222 5.68 34.12 13.92
C LEU A 222 7.06 34.17 14.59
N PHE A 223 7.14 33.71 15.84
CA PHE A 223 8.39 33.63 16.61
C PHE A 223 9.29 32.48 16.11
N PRO A 224 10.59 32.44 16.48
CA PRO A 224 11.54 31.44 15.97
C PRO A 224 11.12 29.97 16.18
N ASN A 225 10.35 29.65 17.22
CA ASN A 225 9.88 28.28 17.50
C ASN A 225 8.63 27.88 16.69
N ALA A 226 7.98 28.84 16.03
CA ALA A 226 6.69 28.61 15.40
C ALA A 226 6.77 27.69 14.17
N GLU A 227 5.79 26.80 14.03
CA GLU A 227 5.56 26.02 12.81
C GLU A 227 4.31 26.56 12.10
N LEU A 228 4.47 26.99 10.85
CA LEU A 228 3.36 27.23 9.92
C LEU A 228 3.18 25.99 9.05
N ALA A 229 2.18 25.18 9.37
CA ALA A 229 1.74 24.07 8.53
C ALA A 229 0.82 24.59 7.43
N TYR A 230 1.32 24.63 6.20
CA TYR A 230 0.65 25.23 5.03
C TYR A 230 0.34 24.17 3.97
N GLU A 231 -0.94 24.02 3.64
CA GLU A 231 -1.40 23.08 2.62
C GLU A 231 -1.21 23.64 1.20
N VAL A 232 -0.63 22.84 0.29
CA VAL A 232 -0.66 23.07 -1.16
C VAL A 232 -1.59 22.07 -1.83
N THR A 233 -2.38 22.52 -2.82
CA THR A 233 -3.28 21.64 -3.60
C THR A 233 -3.24 21.94 -5.11
N PRO A 234 -3.63 21.00 -5.98
CA PRO A 234 -3.83 21.22 -7.42
C PRO A 234 -4.81 22.37 -7.74
N GLY A 235 -5.86 22.56 -6.95
CA GLY A 235 -6.84 23.65 -7.14
C GLY A 235 -6.31 25.01 -6.70
N GLY A 236 -5.61 25.08 -5.58
CA GLY A 236 -5.13 26.33 -4.96
C GLY A 236 -4.87 26.17 -3.47
N SER A 237 -4.55 27.26 -2.79
CA SER A 237 -4.37 27.28 -1.33
C SER A 237 -4.97 28.54 -0.73
N GLN A 238 -5.15 28.52 0.58
CA GLN A 238 -5.58 29.68 1.34
C GLN A 238 -4.44 30.71 1.47
N THR A 239 -4.80 31.95 1.81
CA THR A 239 -3.85 33.04 2.09
C THR A 239 -4.18 33.65 3.45
N ILE A 240 -3.17 33.87 4.29
CA ILE A 240 -3.30 34.61 5.54
C ILE A 240 -3.36 36.11 5.20
N LYS A 241 -4.42 36.80 5.65
CA LYS A 241 -4.63 38.22 5.33
C LYS A 241 -4.44 39.08 6.57
N VAL A 242 -3.40 39.90 6.55
CA VAL A 242 -2.95 40.77 7.65
C VAL A 242 -3.20 42.22 7.25
N ASP A 243 -3.76 43.04 8.14
CA ASP A 243 -3.92 44.49 7.88
C ASP A 243 -2.69 45.31 8.32
N GLY A 244 -1.89 44.80 9.26
CA GLY A 244 -0.58 45.36 9.63
C GLY A 244 0.60 44.65 8.96
N THR A 245 1.69 44.52 9.72
CA THR A 245 2.95 43.87 9.35
C THR A 245 2.90 42.36 9.60
N ALA A 246 3.54 41.58 8.72
CA ALA A 246 3.80 40.15 8.95
C ALA A 246 5.30 39.91 9.20
N SER A 247 5.68 39.68 10.47
CA SER A 247 7.04 39.43 10.92
C SER A 247 7.29 37.92 11.11
N LEU A 248 8.31 37.39 10.43
CA LEU A 248 8.51 35.93 10.27
C LEU A 248 9.63 35.31 11.14
N GLU A 249 10.47 36.12 11.75
CA GLU A 249 11.53 35.80 12.75
C GLU A 249 12.31 34.47 12.61
N ASN A 250 12.53 33.99 11.38
CA ASN A 250 13.14 32.67 11.07
C ASN A 250 12.31 31.45 11.50
N ALA A 251 11.01 31.61 11.73
CA ALA A 251 10.05 30.54 11.97
C ALA A 251 10.10 29.43 10.88
N THR A 252 9.54 28.26 11.21
CA THR A 252 9.51 27.10 10.31
C THR A 252 8.28 27.13 9.40
N LEU A 253 8.49 27.05 8.09
CA LEU A 253 7.43 26.77 7.11
C LEU A 253 7.42 25.28 6.78
N LYS A 254 6.28 24.61 6.96
CA LYS A 254 6.09 23.20 6.65
C LYS A 254 5.04 23.04 5.58
N VAL A 255 5.47 22.53 4.42
CA VAL A 255 4.61 22.41 3.24
C VAL A 255 4.01 21.02 3.18
N VAL A 256 2.68 20.95 3.22
CA VAL A 256 1.91 19.70 3.17
C VAL A 256 1.16 19.67 1.84
N ALA A 257 1.57 18.82 0.90
CA ALA A 257 0.88 18.68 -0.37
C ALA A 257 -0.30 17.70 -0.28
N THR A 258 -1.45 18.09 -0.81
CA THR A 258 -2.51 17.12 -1.10
C THR A 258 -2.19 16.36 -2.40
N PRO A 259 -2.75 15.16 -2.60
CA PRO A 259 -2.63 14.44 -3.87
C PRO A 259 -3.19 15.20 -5.07
N GLY A 260 -2.75 14.82 -6.27
CA GLY A 260 -3.39 15.14 -7.56
C GLY A 260 -2.45 15.75 -8.60
N GLU A 261 -3.04 16.30 -9.66
CA GLU A 261 -2.31 16.82 -10.83
C GLU A 261 -1.83 18.26 -10.64
N TYR A 262 -0.59 18.42 -10.20
CA TYR A 262 0.08 19.72 -10.18
C TYR A 262 0.70 19.99 -11.56
N PRO A 263 0.60 21.23 -12.10
CA PRO A 263 1.53 21.64 -13.14
C PRO A 263 2.95 21.63 -12.56
N GLN A 264 3.96 21.37 -13.40
CA GLN A 264 5.35 21.18 -12.97
C GLN A 264 5.95 22.37 -12.21
N SER A 265 5.34 23.54 -12.28
CA SER A 265 5.55 24.64 -11.36
C SER A 265 4.22 25.31 -11.08
N LYS A 266 3.92 25.58 -9.81
CA LYS A 266 2.76 26.36 -9.38
C LYS A 266 3.17 27.39 -8.34
N GLN A 267 2.56 28.58 -8.43
CA GLN A 267 2.72 29.64 -7.45
C GLN A 267 1.51 29.71 -6.52
N TYR A 268 1.78 29.90 -5.23
CA TYR A 268 0.80 30.11 -4.17
C TYR A 268 1.14 31.41 -3.40
N LYS A 269 0.17 31.97 -2.67
CA LYS A 269 0.38 33.12 -1.78
C LYS A 269 0.05 32.70 -0.35
N ILE A 270 1.09 32.55 0.47
CA ILE A 270 0.97 32.14 1.88
C ILE A 270 0.40 33.30 2.71
N ILE A 271 0.99 34.49 2.57
CA ILE A 271 0.65 35.70 3.34
C ILE A 271 0.42 36.87 2.38
N GLU A 272 -0.56 37.71 2.70
CA GLU A 272 -0.80 39.04 2.14
C GLU A 272 -0.93 40.02 3.32
N ALA A 273 -0.11 41.08 3.33
CA ALA A 273 0.06 42.00 4.45
C ALA A 273 0.36 43.43 3.96
N ASP A 274 0.25 44.46 4.80
CA ASP A 274 0.65 45.81 4.39
C ASP A 274 2.19 45.96 4.31
N ASN A 275 2.89 45.25 5.20
CA ASN A 275 4.34 45.13 5.25
C ASN A 275 4.75 43.68 5.59
N VAL A 276 5.93 43.23 5.15
CA VAL A 276 6.45 41.87 5.43
C VAL A 276 7.91 41.96 5.85
N GLU A 277 8.23 41.39 7.01
CA GLU A 277 9.55 41.50 7.65
C GLU A 277 10.15 40.14 8.03
N GLY A 278 11.48 40.04 7.88
CA GLY A 278 12.19 38.78 8.04
C GLY A 278 11.91 37.77 6.91
N ARG A 279 12.19 36.51 7.19
CA ARG A 279 11.97 35.33 6.32
C ARG A 279 11.67 34.12 7.20
N PHE A 280 11.15 33.03 6.61
CA PHE A 280 11.21 31.72 7.24
C PHE A 280 12.67 31.23 7.28
N GLY A 281 13.06 30.56 8.37
CA GLY A 281 14.41 30.02 8.56
C GLY A 281 14.51 28.60 8.01
N THR A 282 13.66 27.71 8.55
CA THR A 282 13.57 26.31 8.10
C THR A 282 12.39 26.14 7.14
N ILE A 283 12.60 25.40 6.05
CA ILE A 283 11.55 24.99 5.11
C ILE A 283 11.49 23.47 5.11
N VAL A 284 10.45 22.91 5.72
CA VAL A 284 10.20 21.46 5.76
C VAL A 284 9.32 21.07 4.57
N ASN A 285 9.81 20.13 3.78
CA ASN A 285 9.17 19.61 2.57
C ASN A 285 9.63 18.16 2.35
N ASP A 286 8.80 17.21 2.77
CA ASP A 286 9.13 15.78 2.81
C ASP A 286 8.98 15.07 1.45
N LEU A 287 8.62 15.84 0.43
CA LEU A 287 8.19 15.37 -0.89
C LEU A 287 9.40 14.95 -1.75
N ALA A 288 9.25 13.81 -2.43
CA ALA A 288 10.36 13.19 -3.16
C ALA A 288 10.74 14.00 -4.41
N PHE A 289 9.72 14.47 -5.14
CA PHE A 289 9.87 14.96 -6.51
C PHE A 289 9.59 16.46 -6.68
N MET A 290 9.27 17.17 -5.59
CA MET A 290 8.89 18.58 -5.62
C MET A 290 9.74 19.39 -4.63
N THR A 291 10.13 20.60 -5.00
CA THR A 291 10.80 21.59 -4.15
C THR A 291 9.89 22.78 -3.90
N ALA A 292 9.83 23.22 -2.64
CA ALA A 292 9.07 24.37 -2.19
C ALA A 292 10.02 25.56 -1.91
N THR A 293 9.89 26.62 -2.70
CA THR A 293 10.77 27.81 -2.68
C THR A 293 9.96 29.06 -2.33
N PRO A 294 10.06 29.61 -1.10
CA PRO A 294 9.34 30.82 -0.73
C PRO A 294 9.94 32.05 -1.41
N GLN A 295 9.08 33.00 -1.77
CA GLN A 295 9.43 34.25 -2.44
C GLN A 295 8.90 35.44 -1.64
N TYR A 296 9.79 36.34 -1.26
CA TYR A 296 9.47 37.46 -0.37
C TYR A 296 9.37 38.77 -1.14
N ASN A 297 8.26 39.49 -0.99
CA ASN A 297 8.13 40.88 -1.41
C ASN A 297 7.49 41.71 -0.28
N LYS A 298 7.49 43.04 -0.42
CA LYS A 298 7.09 43.96 0.66
C LYS A 298 5.66 43.75 1.20
N LYS A 299 4.75 43.12 0.45
CA LYS A 299 3.32 43.00 0.83
C LYS A 299 2.79 41.56 0.79
N SER A 300 3.64 40.58 0.49
CA SER A 300 3.23 39.17 0.47
C SER A 300 4.39 38.19 0.49
N VAL A 301 4.10 36.99 0.99
CA VAL A 301 4.99 35.82 0.89
C VAL A 301 4.37 34.85 -0.11
N GLY A 302 5.02 34.69 -1.26
CA GLY A 302 4.70 33.68 -2.26
C GLY A 302 5.40 32.36 -1.97
N LEU A 303 4.94 31.30 -2.61
CA LEU A 303 5.60 29.99 -2.65
C LEU A 303 5.58 29.48 -4.08
N THR A 304 6.76 29.32 -4.69
CA THR A 304 6.88 28.52 -5.92
C THR A 304 7.11 27.07 -5.53
N TYR A 305 6.23 26.19 -5.98
CA TYR A 305 6.25 24.77 -5.69
C TYR A 305 6.34 24.01 -7.01
N ALA A 306 7.48 23.36 -7.26
CA ALA A 306 7.85 22.90 -8.59
C ALA A 306 8.61 21.57 -8.57
N ARG A 307 8.55 20.85 -9.70
CA ARG A 307 9.27 19.59 -9.96
C ARG A 307 10.77 19.80 -9.73
N ASN A 308 11.34 19.09 -8.78
CA ASN A 308 12.79 19.01 -8.61
C ASN A 308 13.39 18.11 -9.71
N GLY A 309 14.71 18.14 -9.89
CA GLY A 309 15.38 17.35 -10.94
C GLY A 309 15.47 15.84 -10.67
N GLU A 310 14.93 15.32 -9.56
CA GLU A 310 15.12 13.94 -9.13
C GLU A 310 14.33 12.97 -10.02
N PRO A 311 14.96 12.05 -10.77
CA PRO A 311 14.23 11.08 -11.58
C PRO A 311 13.44 10.13 -10.67
N LEU A 312 12.26 9.67 -11.10
CA LEU A 312 11.42 8.74 -10.32
C LEU A 312 12.18 7.51 -9.81
N ALA A 313 13.20 7.06 -10.55
CA ALA A 313 14.05 5.92 -10.21
C ALA A 313 15.03 6.14 -9.02
N SER A 314 15.22 7.38 -8.53
CA SER A 314 16.15 7.67 -7.43
C SER A 314 15.64 7.16 -6.07
N VAL A 315 14.32 7.12 -5.87
CA VAL A 315 13.68 6.57 -4.65
C VAL A 315 13.30 5.09 -4.77
N ALA A 316 13.55 4.44 -5.91
CA ALA A 316 13.17 3.04 -6.13
C ALA A 316 14.05 2.07 -5.32
N THR A 317 13.45 1.36 -4.36
CA THR A 317 14.15 0.42 -3.47
C THR A 317 14.39 -0.97 -4.08
N THR A 318 13.63 -1.38 -5.09
CA THR A 318 13.88 -2.62 -5.84
C THR A 318 14.04 -2.38 -7.34
N GLY A 319 14.54 -3.39 -8.06
CA GLY A 319 14.60 -3.37 -9.52
C GLY A 319 13.23 -3.23 -10.19
N ASN A 320 12.15 -3.75 -9.60
CA ASN A 320 10.81 -3.68 -10.20
C ASN A 320 10.24 -2.25 -10.11
N GLY A 321 10.38 -1.59 -8.95
CA GLY A 321 10.06 -0.17 -8.78
C GLY A 321 10.89 0.74 -9.69
N ARG A 322 12.15 0.37 -9.97
CA ARG A 322 13.00 1.10 -10.94
C ARG A 322 12.52 0.92 -12.38
N SER A 323 12.25 -0.32 -12.80
CA SER A 323 11.70 -0.61 -14.14
C SER A 323 10.42 0.17 -14.45
N VAL A 324 9.49 0.27 -13.48
CA VAL A 324 8.26 1.06 -13.71
C VAL A 324 8.53 2.56 -13.67
N ALA A 325 9.44 3.05 -12.81
CA ALA A 325 9.86 4.45 -12.78
C ALA A 325 10.44 4.91 -14.13
N ASP A 326 11.36 4.16 -14.71
CA ASP A 326 11.98 4.46 -16.02
C ASP A 326 10.99 4.31 -17.20
N SER A 327 9.90 3.55 -16.98
CA SER A 327 8.80 3.40 -17.93
C SER A 327 7.86 4.62 -17.97
N ILE A 328 7.70 5.32 -16.85
CA ILE A 328 6.76 6.43 -16.74
C ILE A 328 7.24 7.57 -17.64
N VAL A 329 6.34 8.04 -18.50
CA VAL A 329 6.57 9.25 -19.30
C VAL A 329 6.04 10.41 -18.48
N GLU A 330 6.94 11.07 -17.75
CA GLU A 330 6.60 12.31 -17.06
C GLU A 330 6.07 13.36 -18.06
N PRO A 331 5.08 14.19 -17.68
CA PRO A 331 4.73 15.38 -18.45
C PRO A 331 5.99 16.23 -18.65
N GLN A 332 6.27 16.65 -19.88
CA GLN A 332 7.43 17.49 -20.18
C GLN A 332 7.10 18.97 -20.06
N VAL A 333 8.11 19.77 -19.69
CA VAL A 333 8.02 21.23 -19.72
C VAL A 333 7.92 21.66 -21.20
N PRO A 334 6.96 22.50 -21.59
CA PRO A 334 7.11 23.28 -22.81
C PRO A 334 8.37 24.14 -22.64
N ALA A 335 9.40 23.89 -23.47
CA ALA A 335 10.60 24.70 -23.43
C ALA A 335 10.21 26.19 -23.60
N PRO A 336 10.77 27.12 -22.80
CA PRO A 336 10.47 28.54 -22.98
C PRO A 336 10.87 28.93 -24.40
N SER A 337 9.94 29.51 -25.16
CA SER A 337 10.18 29.88 -26.56
C SER A 337 11.31 30.90 -26.64
N GLU A 338 12.51 30.44 -27.01
CA GLU A 338 13.67 31.28 -27.31
C GLU A 338 13.33 32.14 -28.54
N THR A 339 12.75 33.31 -28.28
CA THR A 339 12.51 34.33 -29.29
C THR A 339 13.87 34.92 -29.67
N PRO A 340 14.39 34.73 -30.89
CA PRO A 340 15.73 35.16 -31.20
C PRO A 340 15.79 36.69 -31.25
N LEU A 341 16.41 37.31 -30.25
CA LEU A 341 16.65 38.76 -30.21
C LEU A 341 17.82 39.16 -31.12
N THR A 342 17.77 38.76 -32.39
CA THR A 342 18.66 39.26 -33.44
C THR A 342 18.21 40.65 -33.87
N ALA A 343 18.60 41.65 -33.09
CA ALA A 343 18.45 43.06 -33.42
C ALA A 343 19.40 43.43 -34.57
N SER A 344 19.00 43.16 -35.81
CA SER A 344 19.77 43.50 -37.01
C SER A 344 19.79 45.02 -37.24
N ALA A 345 20.94 45.65 -37.00
CA ALA A 345 21.17 47.04 -37.38
C ALA A 345 21.16 47.21 -38.92
N PRO A 346 20.65 48.33 -39.46
CA PRO A 346 20.53 48.52 -40.90
C PRO A 346 21.89 48.77 -41.56
N VAL A 347 22.19 47.98 -42.60
CA VAL A 347 23.32 48.23 -43.51
C VAL A 347 22.85 49.09 -44.70
N PRO A 348 23.60 50.11 -45.15
CA PRO A 348 23.16 51.00 -46.23
C PRO A 348 23.00 50.29 -47.59
N VAL A 349 22.01 50.72 -48.37
CA VAL A 349 21.72 50.19 -49.72
C VAL A 349 22.47 50.99 -50.79
N PRO A 350 23.21 50.34 -51.71
CA PRO A 350 23.65 50.97 -52.96
C PRO A 350 22.58 50.82 -54.05
N VAL A 351 22.20 51.92 -54.70
CA VAL A 351 21.26 51.95 -55.83
C VAL A 351 22.02 52.01 -57.15
N PRO A 352 21.65 51.18 -58.14
CA PRO A 352 21.54 51.70 -59.52
C PRO A 352 20.27 51.24 -60.28
N THR A 353 19.46 52.23 -60.67
CA THR A 353 18.81 52.44 -61.99
C THR A 353 18.06 51.32 -62.77
N SER A 354 16.81 51.68 -63.13
CA SER A 354 16.22 51.62 -64.50
C SER A 354 15.67 50.31 -65.09
N ALA A 355 14.40 50.03 -64.74
CA ALA A 355 13.23 49.87 -65.64
C ALA A 355 13.36 49.38 -67.10
N SER A 356 12.54 48.37 -67.45
CA SER A 356 11.77 48.32 -68.72
C SER A 356 10.59 47.32 -68.67
N THR A 357 9.38 47.78 -69.03
CA THR A 357 8.19 46.99 -69.45
C THR A 357 8.33 46.53 -70.93
N PRO A 358 7.48 45.65 -71.56
CA PRO A 358 6.00 45.69 -71.54
C PRO A 358 5.13 44.39 -71.73
N ILE A 359 3.86 44.50 -71.29
CA ILE A 359 2.56 44.07 -71.91
C ILE A 359 2.35 42.65 -72.48
N ALA A 360 1.34 41.92 -71.94
CA ALA A 360 0.20 41.24 -72.63
C ALA A 360 -0.53 40.28 -71.63
N GLU A 361 -1.86 40.06 -71.61
CA GLU A 361 -3.01 40.74 -72.25
C GLU A 361 -4.32 40.55 -71.41
N SER A 362 -5.45 41.05 -71.90
CA SER A 362 -6.81 41.24 -71.30
C SER A 362 -7.62 39.95 -70.94
N VAL A 363 -8.85 39.94 -70.36
CA VAL A 363 -10.02 40.87 -70.47
C VAL A 363 -11.06 40.79 -69.30
N THR A 364 -11.73 41.94 -69.05
CA THR A 364 -13.12 42.17 -68.51
C THR A 364 -13.55 41.87 -67.06
N ALA A 365 -14.31 42.83 -66.50
CA ALA A 365 -15.27 42.73 -65.39
C ALA A 365 -16.65 43.25 -65.87
N PRO A 366 -17.73 43.20 -65.04
CA PRO A 366 -18.16 44.44 -64.33
C PRO A 366 -18.81 44.19 -62.92
N VAL A 367 -18.63 45.09 -61.93
CA VAL A 367 -19.62 46.10 -61.40
C VAL A 367 -20.90 45.48 -60.82
N GLN A 368 -21.31 45.68 -59.54
CA GLN A 368 -20.76 46.46 -58.40
C GLN A 368 -20.91 45.63 -57.07
N ASP A 369 -21.17 46.07 -55.83
CA ASP A 369 -21.62 47.34 -55.23
C ASP A 369 -21.16 47.54 -53.75
N GLU A 370 -21.44 48.71 -53.17
CA GLU A 370 -21.07 49.16 -51.80
C GLU A 370 -22.29 49.24 -50.83
N PRO A 371 -22.16 49.54 -49.50
CA PRO A 371 -21.00 50.08 -48.77
C PRO A 371 -20.63 49.39 -47.42
N LEU A 372 -19.57 49.93 -46.80
CA LEU A 372 -19.09 49.73 -45.42
C LEU A 372 -20.16 49.49 -44.33
N ILE A 373 -19.93 48.46 -43.50
CA ILE A 373 -20.20 48.51 -42.05
C ILE A 373 -18.99 47.89 -41.33
N ALA A 374 -18.46 48.56 -40.31
CA ALA A 374 -17.29 48.08 -39.57
C ALA A 374 -17.63 46.87 -38.67
N GLN A 375 -16.88 45.78 -38.79
CA GLN A 375 -16.79 44.77 -37.74
C GLN A 375 -15.44 44.87 -37.02
N VAL A 376 -15.50 44.93 -35.69
CA VAL A 376 -14.32 44.87 -34.83
C VAL A 376 -13.70 43.48 -35.00
N ASN A 377 -12.43 43.42 -35.42
CA ASN A 377 -11.66 42.19 -35.40
C ASN A 377 -11.57 41.69 -33.95
N LYS A 378 -12.39 40.69 -33.61
CA LYS A 378 -12.13 39.84 -32.45
C LYS A 378 -10.78 39.19 -32.67
N THR A 379 -9.82 39.48 -31.80
CA THR A 379 -8.61 38.66 -31.69
C THR A 379 -9.05 37.22 -31.51
N ALA A 380 -8.75 36.36 -32.48
CA ALA A 380 -9.03 34.94 -32.33
C ALA A 380 -8.15 34.42 -31.20
N GLU A 381 -8.76 33.97 -30.11
CA GLU A 381 -8.04 33.22 -29.08
C GLU A 381 -7.51 31.94 -29.73
N GLN A 382 -6.22 31.96 -30.06
CA GLN A 382 -5.50 30.79 -30.53
C GLN A 382 -5.64 29.72 -29.44
N PRO A 383 -6.27 28.55 -29.73
CA PRO A 383 -6.54 27.56 -28.70
C PRO A 383 -5.25 27.16 -27.99
N ALA A 384 -5.27 27.18 -26.66
CA ALA A 384 -4.15 26.70 -25.86
C ALA A 384 -3.78 25.27 -26.32
N PRO A 385 -2.49 24.96 -26.55
CA PRO A 385 -2.08 23.64 -26.99
C PRO A 385 -2.61 22.58 -26.02
N ALA A 386 -3.45 21.67 -26.52
CA ALA A 386 -4.05 20.63 -25.69
C ALA A 386 -2.94 19.78 -25.04
N PRO A 387 -3.04 19.47 -23.73
CA PRO A 387 -2.01 18.71 -23.04
C PRO A 387 -1.78 17.36 -23.73
N LEU A 388 -0.53 17.09 -24.09
CA LEU A 388 -0.16 15.94 -24.89
C LEU A 388 -0.24 14.65 -24.06
N ARG A 389 -1.29 13.86 -24.34
CA ARG A 389 -1.66 12.55 -23.77
C ARG A 389 -2.45 12.67 -22.45
N PRO A 390 -3.36 11.71 -22.15
CA PRO A 390 -4.15 11.75 -20.93
C PRO A 390 -3.23 11.70 -19.71
N ALA A 391 -3.49 12.59 -18.75
CA ALA A 391 -2.89 12.50 -17.43
C ALA A 391 -3.29 11.16 -16.77
N ASN A 392 -2.39 10.65 -15.93
CA ASN A 392 -2.58 9.42 -15.17
C ASN A 392 -2.59 9.81 -13.68
N ALA A 393 -3.73 9.62 -13.02
CA ALA A 393 -3.92 10.03 -11.64
C ALA A 393 -2.96 9.31 -10.66
N ALA A 394 -2.52 8.09 -10.97
CA ALA A 394 -1.54 7.34 -10.19
C ALA A 394 -0.13 7.93 -10.32
N VAL A 395 0.26 8.34 -11.53
CA VAL A 395 1.54 9.04 -11.78
C VAL A 395 1.53 10.43 -11.13
N ALA A 396 0.40 11.14 -11.15
CA ALA A 396 0.24 12.42 -10.46
C ALA A 396 0.35 12.28 -8.93
N ALA A 397 -0.27 11.26 -8.34
CA ALA A 397 -0.14 10.93 -6.93
C ALA A 397 1.29 10.48 -6.55
N LEU A 398 2.02 9.82 -7.46
CA LEU A 398 3.42 9.43 -7.27
C LEU A 398 4.32 10.68 -7.25
N LEU A 399 4.17 11.58 -8.24
CA LEU A 399 4.91 12.85 -8.33
C LEU A 399 4.67 13.79 -7.12
N THR A 400 3.61 13.54 -6.36
CA THR A 400 3.24 14.30 -5.15
C THR A 400 3.45 13.52 -3.84
N SER A 401 4.06 12.33 -3.90
CA SER A 401 4.34 11.50 -2.73
C SER A 401 5.57 11.96 -1.95
N ASP A 402 5.55 11.71 -0.64
CA ASP A 402 6.71 11.85 0.25
C ASP A 402 7.78 10.77 0.00
N LYS A 403 8.97 10.99 0.54
CA LYS A 403 10.14 10.10 0.40
C LYS A 403 9.94 8.69 1.01
N THR A 404 8.94 8.48 1.85
CA THR A 404 8.57 7.16 2.41
C THR A 404 7.43 6.48 1.63
N THR A 405 6.47 7.25 1.11
CA THR A 405 5.37 6.75 0.27
C THR A 405 5.81 6.43 -1.16
N ALA A 406 6.66 7.26 -1.77
CA ALA A 406 7.05 7.12 -3.19
C ALA A 406 7.71 5.76 -3.54
N PRO A 407 8.62 5.18 -2.73
CA PRO A 407 9.15 3.84 -2.97
C PRO A 407 8.05 2.76 -2.98
N VAL A 408 7.10 2.85 -2.04
CA VAL A 408 5.98 1.91 -1.92
C VAL A 408 5.00 2.06 -3.08
N ALA A 409 4.76 3.29 -3.53
CA ALA A 409 3.96 3.58 -4.71
C ALA A 409 4.54 2.93 -5.98
N LEU A 410 5.85 3.03 -6.18
CA LEU A 410 6.55 2.39 -7.31
C LEU A 410 6.41 0.85 -7.28
N GLU A 411 6.59 0.20 -6.13
CA GLU A 411 6.42 -1.27 -6.03
C GLU A 411 4.97 -1.71 -6.29
N GLN A 412 3.97 -0.93 -5.84
CA GLN A 412 2.57 -1.18 -6.15
C GLN A 412 2.24 -0.98 -7.65
N LEU A 413 2.84 0.01 -8.29
CA LEU A 413 2.69 0.28 -9.73
C LEU A 413 3.40 -0.77 -10.60
N ALA A 414 4.52 -1.33 -10.14
CA ALA A 414 5.27 -2.36 -10.85
C ALA A 414 4.55 -3.71 -10.91
N ALA A 415 3.65 -4.00 -9.95
CA ALA A 415 2.83 -5.21 -9.90
C ALA A 415 3.63 -6.54 -10.00
N GLY A 416 4.64 -6.70 -9.14
CA GLY A 416 5.57 -7.85 -9.14
C GLY A 416 4.92 -9.24 -9.16
N SER A 417 3.68 -9.38 -8.66
CA SER A 417 2.92 -10.63 -8.68
C SER A 417 2.63 -11.15 -10.08
N ASN A 418 2.48 -10.29 -11.09
CA ASN A 418 2.18 -10.69 -12.48
C ASN A 418 3.31 -11.52 -13.14
N ALA A 419 4.55 -11.39 -12.65
CA ALA A 419 5.66 -12.28 -13.04
C ALA A 419 5.64 -13.63 -12.29
N ASN A 420 5.23 -13.64 -11.02
CA ASN A 420 5.15 -14.88 -10.22
C ASN A 420 4.10 -15.88 -10.74
N LEU A 421 3.15 -15.44 -11.57
CA LEU A 421 2.11 -16.29 -12.16
C LEU A 421 2.67 -17.52 -12.89
N ALA A 422 3.77 -17.41 -13.65
CA ALA A 422 4.35 -18.54 -14.36
C ALA A 422 4.80 -19.67 -13.40
N LYS A 423 5.55 -19.32 -12.35
CA LYS A 423 6.02 -20.27 -11.33
C LYS A 423 4.86 -20.80 -10.47
N ALA A 424 3.84 -19.99 -10.20
CA ALA A 424 2.64 -20.42 -9.50
C ALA A 424 1.80 -21.43 -10.30
N THR A 425 1.52 -21.17 -11.58
CA THR A 425 0.80 -22.11 -12.46
C THR A 425 1.57 -23.42 -12.62
N LEU A 426 2.89 -23.36 -12.86
CA LEU A 426 3.74 -24.55 -12.96
C LEU A 426 3.79 -25.37 -11.65
N SER A 427 3.62 -24.74 -10.48
CA SER A 427 3.49 -25.46 -9.21
C SER A 427 2.10 -26.11 -9.03
N SER A 428 1.04 -25.46 -9.50
CA SER A 428 -0.33 -25.99 -9.37
C SER A 428 -0.60 -27.26 -10.17
N ILE A 429 0.20 -27.53 -11.22
CA ILE A 429 0.13 -28.76 -12.02
C ILE A 429 1.03 -29.90 -11.50
N THR A 430 2.01 -29.60 -10.63
CA THR A 430 2.91 -30.62 -10.05
C THR A 430 2.15 -31.80 -9.43
N PRO A 431 1.07 -31.59 -8.63
CA PRO A 431 0.25 -32.69 -8.10
C PRO A 431 -0.31 -33.63 -9.16
N VAL A 432 -0.75 -33.11 -10.32
CA VAL A 432 -1.34 -33.92 -11.40
C VAL A 432 -0.30 -34.82 -12.07
N SER A 433 0.91 -34.31 -12.27
CA SER A 433 2.04 -35.11 -12.76
C SER A 433 2.47 -36.19 -11.75
N ALA A 434 2.46 -35.86 -10.46
CA ALA A 434 2.77 -36.80 -9.38
C ALA A 434 1.69 -37.89 -9.24
N SER A 435 0.41 -37.51 -9.38
CA SER A 435 -0.74 -38.42 -9.44
C SER A 435 -0.58 -39.49 -10.52
N MET A 436 -0.33 -39.03 -11.75
CA MET A 436 -0.13 -39.86 -12.93
C MET A 436 1.07 -40.80 -12.75
N LEU A 437 2.22 -40.28 -12.32
CA LEU A 437 3.42 -41.09 -12.07
C LEU A 437 3.19 -42.11 -10.93
N SER A 438 2.47 -41.75 -9.88
CA SER A 438 2.09 -42.67 -8.78
C SER A 438 1.20 -43.80 -9.29
N ALA A 439 0.19 -43.51 -10.12
CA ALA A 439 -0.65 -44.53 -10.74
C ALA A 439 0.18 -45.52 -11.59
N MET A 440 1.17 -45.02 -12.34
CA MET A 440 2.10 -45.81 -13.14
C MET A 440 3.05 -46.67 -12.28
N GLN A 441 3.65 -46.11 -11.22
CA GLN A 441 4.53 -46.85 -10.30
C GLN A 441 3.80 -48.06 -9.70
N GLN A 442 2.54 -47.90 -9.29
CA GLN A 442 1.77 -48.94 -8.62
C GLN A 442 1.31 -50.10 -9.53
N LEU A 443 1.55 -50.05 -10.84
CA LEU A 443 1.34 -51.21 -11.74
C LEU A 443 2.38 -52.30 -11.47
N ASN A 444 3.64 -51.91 -11.30
CA ASN A 444 4.76 -52.82 -11.02
C ASN A 444 4.56 -53.65 -9.74
N SER A 445 3.91 -53.05 -8.73
CA SER A 445 3.63 -53.71 -7.44
C SER A 445 2.78 -54.98 -7.56
N ARG A 446 1.98 -55.13 -8.63
CA ARG A 446 1.27 -56.39 -8.93
C ARG A 446 2.22 -57.46 -9.46
N TYR A 447 3.07 -57.09 -10.42
CA TYR A 447 4.02 -58.01 -11.06
C TYR A 447 5.07 -58.57 -10.10
N GLY A 448 5.46 -57.81 -9.06
CA GLY A 448 6.38 -58.28 -8.02
C GLY A 448 5.92 -59.53 -7.25
N SER A 449 4.62 -59.86 -7.24
CA SER A 449 4.13 -61.07 -6.58
C SER A 449 4.33 -62.36 -7.40
N ALA A 450 4.69 -62.28 -8.68
CA ALA A 450 4.84 -63.45 -9.55
C ALA A 450 6.13 -64.27 -9.29
N TYR A 451 7.17 -63.67 -8.70
CA TYR A 451 8.45 -64.33 -8.42
C TYR A 451 8.48 -65.11 -7.09
N GLY A 452 7.31 -65.40 -6.50
CA GLY A 452 7.17 -65.95 -5.14
C GLY A 452 6.16 -67.08 -4.97
N SER A 453 5.79 -67.80 -6.03
CA SER A 453 4.97 -69.03 -5.92
C SER A 453 5.24 -70.00 -7.07
N GLY A 454 5.57 -71.25 -6.74
CA GLY A 454 5.51 -72.37 -7.67
C GLY A 454 4.10 -72.93 -7.77
N ASN A 455 3.74 -73.50 -8.92
CA ASN A 455 2.46 -74.17 -9.17
C ASN A 455 1.20 -73.31 -8.94
N SER A 456 0.93 -72.38 -9.85
CA SER A 456 -0.42 -71.89 -10.12
C SER A 456 -0.63 -71.83 -11.64
N PRO A 457 -1.74 -72.35 -12.20
CA PRO A 457 -1.97 -72.32 -13.64
C PRO A 457 -2.01 -70.89 -14.20
N ARG A 458 -1.47 -70.68 -15.40
CA ARG A 458 -1.39 -69.39 -16.11
C ARG A 458 -2.76 -68.82 -16.58
N GLN A 459 -3.86 -69.28 -15.99
CA GLN A 459 -5.24 -68.88 -16.28
C GLN A 459 -5.94 -68.20 -15.08
N ALA A 460 -5.24 -68.07 -13.93
CA ALA A 460 -5.70 -67.28 -12.78
C ALA A 460 -5.01 -65.90 -12.68
N ALA A 461 -4.07 -65.59 -13.58
CA ALA A 461 -3.72 -64.22 -13.89
C ALA A 461 -4.76 -63.66 -14.86
N GLY A 462 -5.19 -62.41 -14.68
CA GLY A 462 -6.20 -61.78 -15.52
C GLY A 462 -5.83 -61.83 -17.01
N GLY A 463 -6.85 -62.02 -17.86
CA GLY A 463 -6.69 -62.11 -19.31
C GLY A 463 -6.29 -60.77 -19.96
N VAL A 464 -6.40 -60.73 -21.29
CA VAL A 464 -6.07 -59.53 -22.10
C VAL A 464 -6.93 -58.33 -21.71
N ASP A 465 -8.08 -58.56 -21.07
CA ASP A 465 -9.08 -57.56 -20.69
C ASP A 465 -8.82 -56.87 -19.33
N SER A 466 -7.74 -57.18 -18.60
CA SER A 466 -7.56 -56.70 -17.23
C SER A 466 -7.47 -55.17 -17.15
N GLY A 467 -8.43 -54.54 -16.49
CA GLY A 467 -8.60 -53.09 -16.43
C GLY A 467 -8.45 -52.53 -15.03
N ARG A 468 -8.20 -51.22 -14.95
CA ARG A 468 -8.02 -50.48 -13.69
C ARG A 468 -8.58 -49.08 -13.80
N VAL A 469 -9.33 -48.66 -12.77
CA VAL A 469 -9.75 -47.27 -12.58
C VAL A 469 -9.25 -46.75 -11.24
N TRP A 470 -8.89 -45.47 -11.20
CA TRP A 470 -8.39 -44.81 -10.00
C TRP A 470 -8.90 -43.37 -9.91
N ILE A 471 -9.08 -42.91 -8.67
CA ILE A 471 -9.52 -41.56 -8.34
C ILE A 471 -8.61 -41.04 -7.22
N GLN A 472 -8.15 -39.81 -7.35
CA GLN A 472 -7.26 -39.13 -6.42
C GLN A 472 -7.79 -37.73 -6.09
N ALA A 473 -7.95 -37.47 -4.79
CA ALA A 473 -8.20 -36.13 -4.25
C ALA A 473 -6.86 -35.50 -3.85
N LEU A 474 -6.66 -34.24 -4.25
CA LEU A 474 -5.40 -33.53 -4.14
C LEU A 474 -5.57 -32.23 -3.34
N GLY A 475 -4.71 -32.04 -2.34
CA GLY A 475 -4.47 -30.75 -1.71
C GLY A 475 -2.97 -30.44 -1.77
N HIS A 476 -2.60 -29.25 -2.24
CA HIS A 476 -1.21 -28.83 -2.42
C HIS A 476 -1.07 -27.36 -2.06
N GLY A 477 0.01 -27.00 -1.36
CA GLY A 477 0.25 -25.64 -0.90
C GLY A 477 1.73 -25.28 -0.90
N GLY A 478 2.03 -24.00 -1.04
CA GLY A 478 3.41 -23.57 -1.10
C GLY A 478 3.61 -22.06 -1.09
N LYS A 479 4.88 -21.68 -1.10
CA LYS A 479 5.33 -20.29 -1.24
C LYS A 479 6.30 -20.18 -2.41
N VAL A 480 6.13 -19.10 -3.16
CA VAL A 480 7.03 -18.63 -4.22
C VAL A 480 7.77 -17.42 -3.66
N ASP A 481 9.08 -17.57 -3.43
CA ASP A 481 9.85 -16.64 -2.60
C ASP A 481 10.79 -15.74 -3.40
N ARG A 482 11.03 -14.54 -2.86
CA ARG A 482 12.00 -13.54 -3.30
C ARG A 482 12.12 -12.51 -2.17
N ASP A 483 13.31 -11.96 -1.92
CA ASP A 483 13.63 -11.14 -0.72
C ASP A 483 12.97 -9.75 -0.62
N PHE A 484 11.74 -9.59 -1.12
CA PHE A 484 10.96 -8.35 -1.06
C PHE A 484 9.50 -8.61 -0.67
N ASP A 485 8.85 -7.55 -0.20
CA ASP A 485 7.64 -7.49 0.63
C ASP A 485 6.32 -7.88 -0.10
N SER A 486 6.30 -9.06 -0.73
CA SER A 486 5.14 -9.68 -1.42
C SER A 486 5.30 -11.18 -1.75
N THR A 487 5.89 -12.00 -0.87
CA THR A 487 5.97 -13.48 -1.02
C THR A 487 4.61 -14.07 -1.42
N LEU A 488 4.53 -14.69 -2.60
CA LEU A 488 3.26 -15.18 -3.15
C LEU A 488 2.98 -16.61 -2.67
N LYS A 489 1.85 -16.79 -2.00
CA LYS A 489 1.36 -18.09 -1.53
C LYS A 489 0.46 -18.69 -2.59
N HIS A 490 0.41 -20.01 -2.67
CA HIS A 490 -0.58 -20.71 -3.48
C HIS A 490 -1.17 -21.89 -2.70
N ALA A 491 -2.46 -22.16 -2.95
CA ALA A 491 -3.17 -23.32 -2.43
C ALA A 491 -4.04 -23.92 -3.53
N THR A 492 -3.68 -25.11 -3.99
CA THR A 492 -4.36 -25.88 -5.03
C THR A 492 -5.16 -27.02 -4.40
N GLN A 493 -6.42 -27.15 -4.80
CA GLN A 493 -7.29 -28.29 -4.49
C GLN A 493 -7.82 -28.90 -5.79
N GLY A 494 -8.02 -30.21 -5.86
CA GLY A 494 -8.54 -30.83 -7.08
C GLY A 494 -8.90 -32.30 -6.98
N LEU A 495 -9.52 -32.79 -8.05
CA LEU A 495 -9.81 -34.20 -8.28
C LEU A 495 -9.21 -34.63 -9.62
N VAL A 496 -8.45 -35.72 -9.60
CA VAL A 496 -7.89 -36.38 -10.78
C VAL A 496 -8.39 -37.81 -10.81
N MET A 497 -8.75 -38.31 -11.99
CA MET A 497 -9.20 -39.68 -12.20
C MET A 497 -8.56 -40.24 -13.47
N GLY A 498 -8.35 -41.55 -13.50
CA GLY A 498 -7.76 -42.20 -14.65
C GLY A 498 -8.21 -43.64 -14.81
N ALA A 499 -7.99 -44.15 -16.01
CA ALA A 499 -8.23 -45.54 -16.38
C ALA A 499 -7.02 -46.06 -17.15
N ASP A 500 -6.63 -47.30 -16.88
CA ASP A 500 -5.59 -48.00 -17.63
C ASP A 500 -5.93 -49.46 -17.86
N TRP A 501 -5.36 -49.98 -18.95
CA TRP A 501 -5.57 -51.32 -19.46
C TRP A 501 -4.24 -51.91 -19.91
N ARG A 502 -4.18 -53.24 -19.92
CA ARG A 502 -3.06 -54.02 -20.43
C ARG A 502 -3.19 -54.16 -21.94
N LEU A 503 -2.13 -53.86 -22.69
CA LEU A 503 -2.12 -53.97 -24.16
C LEU A 503 -1.50 -55.29 -24.63
N ASP A 504 -0.41 -55.71 -23.98
CA ASP A 504 0.27 -56.99 -24.21
C ASP A 504 0.95 -57.48 -22.91
N GLU A 505 1.89 -58.42 -22.99
CA GLU A 505 2.57 -58.94 -21.81
C GLU A 505 3.41 -57.89 -21.05
N GLN A 506 3.95 -56.89 -21.76
CA GLN A 506 4.89 -55.89 -21.25
C GLN A 506 4.26 -54.52 -21.06
N TRP A 507 3.32 -54.13 -21.93
CA TRP A 507 2.75 -52.78 -22.00
C TRP A 507 1.40 -52.64 -21.28
N HIS A 508 1.27 -51.55 -20.54
CA HIS A 508 0.01 -50.98 -20.06
C HIS A 508 -0.11 -49.54 -20.57
N VAL A 509 -1.32 -49.13 -20.95
CA VAL A 509 -1.62 -47.78 -21.43
C VAL A 509 -2.81 -47.20 -20.69
N GLY A 510 -2.84 -45.89 -20.49
CA GLY A 510 -3.90 -45.24 -19.74
C GLY A 510 -4.11 -43.77 -20.06
N LEU A 511 -5.28 -43.30 -19.64
CA LEU A 511 -5.75 -41.93 -19.77
C LEU A 511 -5.97 -41.35 -18.37
N VAL A 512 -5.67 -40.06 -18.21
CA VAL A 512 -5.92 -39.30 -16.98
C VAL A 512 -6.66 -37.99 -17.32
N GLY A 513 -7.64 -37.64 -16.51
CA GLY A 513 -8.37 -36.38 -16.60
C GLY A 513 -8.69 -35.83 -15.22
N GLY A 514 -8.81 -34.51 -15.09
CA GLY A 514 -9.11 -33.90 -13.80
C GLY A 514 -9.44 -32.42 -13.86
N LYS A 515 -9.90 -31.89 -12.72
CA LYS A 515 -10.08 -30.47 -12.49
C LYS A 515 -9.43 -30.06 -11.18
N SER A 516 -8.73 -28.93 -11.17
CA SER A 516 -8.25 -28.26 -9.96
C SER A 516 -8.63 -26.79 -9.93
N GLN A 517 -8.61 -26.21 -8.73
CA GLN A 517 -8.73 -24.78 -8.48
C GLN A 517 -7.57 -24.36 -7.59
N THR A 518 -6.91 -23.26 -7.92
CA THR A 518 -5.80 -22.69 -7.14
C THR A 518 -6.13 -21.27 -6.71
N ARG A 519 -5.92 -20.95 -5.43
CA ARG A 519 -5.89 -19.57 -4.92
C ARG A 519 -4.46 -19.08 -4.82
N LEU A 520 -4.26 -17.80 -5.10
CA LEU A 520 -2.96 -17.11 -5.16
C LEU A 520 -3.03 -15.85 -4.28
N ASP A 521 -2.38 -15.88 -3.12
CA ASP A 521 -2.48 -14.81 -2.12
C ASP A 521 -1.14 -14.08 -1.97
N ALA A 522 -1.14 -12.75 -2.11
CA ALA A 522 0.02 -11.89 -1.83
C ALA A 522 -0.43 -10.52 -1.28
N ARG A 523 0.52 -9.66 -0.88
CA ARG A 523 0.19 -8.35 -0.30
C ARG A 523 -0.50 -7.46 -1.33
N GLN A 524 -1.74 -7.03 -1.03
CA GLN A 524 -2.63 -6.28 -1.94
C GLN A 524 -2.96 -7.00 -3.27
N TYR A 525 -2.85 -8.33 -3.32
CA TYR A 525 -3.14 -9.14 -4.50
C TYR A 525 -3.87 -10.44 -4.13
N ASP A 526 -5.04 -10.66 -4.75
CA ASP A 526 -5.83 -11.90 -4.69
C ASP A 526 -5.90 -12.49 -6.11
N GLY A 527 -5.78 -13.82 -6.26
CA GLY A 527 -5.95 -14.48 -7.55
C GLY A 527 -6.60 -15.85 -7.44
N ASP A 528 -7.36 -16.21 -8.46
CA ASP A 528 -8.05 -17.49 -8.62
C ASP A 528 -7.63 -18.09 -9.98
N LEU A 529 -7.37 -19.40 -10.02
CA LEU A 529 -7.00 -20.12 -11.25
C LEU A 529 -7.77 -21.45 -11.28
N ASP A 530 -8.82 -21.53 -12.10
CA ASP A 530 -9.51 -22.79 -12.41
C ASP A 530 -8.73 -23.51 -13.51
N SER A 531 -8.66 -24.85 -13.48
CA SER A 531 -7.80 -25.61 -14.40
C SER A 531 -8.36 -26.98 -14.75
N TRP A 532 -8.38 -27.28 -16.04
CA TRP A 532 -8.73 -28.58 -16.60
C TRP A 532 -7.49 -29.32 -17.09
N HIS A 533 -7.37 -30.60 -16.76
CA HIS A 533 -6.21 -31.43 -17.06
C HIS A 533 -6.61 -32.65 -17.89
N LEU A 534 -5.81 -32.98 -18.89
CA LEU A 534 -5.91 -34.19 -19.70
C LEU A 534 -4.50 -34.78 -19.92
N GLY A 535 -4.36 -36.09 -19.90
CA GLY A 535 -3.06 -36.73 -20.13
C GLY A 535 -3.15 -38.19 -20.53
N VAL A 536 -2.03 -38.70 -21.04
CA VAL A 536 -1.86 -40.07 -21.54
C VAL A 536 -0.58 -40.66 -20.99
N TYR A 537 -0.60 -41.93 -20.58
CA TYR A 537 0.57 -42.63 -20.07
C TYR A 537 0.73 -44.03 -20.65
N ALA A 538 1.98 -44.49 -20.69
CA ALA A 538 2.34 -45.86 -21.02
C ALA A 538 3.42 -46.37 -20.04
N VAL A 539 3.26 -47.61 -19.58
CA VAL A 539 4.25 -48.32 -18.76
C VAL A 539 4.66 -49.59 -19.49
N ARG A 540 5.96 -49.79 -19.67
CA ARG A 540 6.55 -51.04 -20.15
C ARG A 540 7.38 -51.69 -19.04
N GLN A 541 7.15 -52.97 -18.78
CA GLN A 541 7.88 -53.75 -17.78
C GLN A 541 8.63 -54.94 -18.40
N ASP A 542 9.96 -54.83 -18.46
CA ASP A 542 10.86 -55.84 -19.01
C ASP A 542 11.71 -56.45 -17.88
N GLY A 543 11.15 -57.44 -17.18
CA GLY A 543 11.82 -58.08 -16.05
C GLY A 543 12.00 -57.11 -14.87
N PRO A 544 13.23 -56.83 -14.40
CA PRO A 544 13.48 -55.82 -13.36
C PRO A 544 13.47 -54.38 -13.90
N LEU A 545 13.57 -54.18 -15.23
CA LEU A 545 13.57 -52.86 -15.85
C LEU A 545 12.15 -52.37 -16.10
N SER A 546 11.93 -51.09 -15.83
CA SER A 546 10.69 -50.37 -16.08
C SER A 546 10.95 -49.11 -16.90
N LEU A 547 10.11 -48.86 -17.90
CA LEU A 547 10.04 -47.61 -18.65
C LEU A 547 8.64 -47.01 -18.44
N ARG A 548 8.60 -45.74 -18.06
CA ARG A 548 7.38 -44.99 -17.73
C ARG A 548 7.34 -43.72 -18.57
N LEU A 549 6.42 -43.66 -19.52
CA LEU A 549 6.20 -42.51 -20.42
C LEU A 549 4.88 -41.81 -20.05
N GLY A 550 4.88 -40.49 -19.99
CA GLY A 550 3.67 -39.72 -19.73
C GLY A 550 3.68 -38.34 -20.38
N ALA A 551 2.52 -37.87 -20.81
CA ALA A 551 2.31 -36.50 -21.28
C ALA A 551 0.98 -35.93 -20.77
N THR A 552 0.98 -34.64 -20.39
CA THR A 552 -0.20 -33.89 -19.95
C THR A 552 -0.33 -32.58 -20.72
N TYR A 553 -1.59 -32.16 -20.91
CA TYR A 553 -1.99 -30.82 -21.30
C TYR A 553 -2.97 -30.29 -20.25
N ALA A 554 -2.82 -29.03 -19.87
CA ALA A 554 -3.81 -28.35 -19.04
C ALA A 554 -4.16 -26.97 -19.60
N SER A 555 -5.43 -26.62 -19.50
CA SER A 555 -5.96 -25.28 -19.76
C SER A 555 -6.28 -24.61 -18.43
N HIS A 556 -5.95 -23.33 -18.30
CA HIS A 556 -6.08 -22.57 -17.06
C HIS A 556 -6.81 -21.25 -17.33
N ASP A 557 -7.92 -21.04 -16.62
CA ASP A 557 -8.73 -19.84 -16.71
C ASP A 557 -8.42 -18.99 -15.47
N GLY A 558 -7.78 -17.84 -15.67
CA GLY A 558 -7.15 -17.04 -14.62
C GLY A 558 -7.86 -15.73 -14.31
N ASP A 559 -8.15 -15.52 -13.03
CA ASP A 559 -8.79 -14.33 -12.48
C ASP A 559 -7.83 -13.67 -11.47
N SER A 560 -7.61 -12.36 -11.55
CA SER A 560 -6.68 -11.62 -10.69
C SER A 560 -7.29 -10.31 -10.23
N LYS A 561 -7.01 -9.93 -8.97
CA LYS A 561 -7.50 -8.72 -8.32
C LYS A 561 -6.33 -8.10 -7.57
N ARG A 562 -6.02 -6.82 -7.80
CA ARG A 562 -5.01 -6.11 -6.99
C ARG A 562 -5.49 -4.72 -6.57
N ARG A 563 -4.98 -4.24 -5.44
CA ARG A 563 -5.22 -2.88 -4.97
C ARG A 563 -3.94 -2.06 -5.13
N VAL A 564 -4.09 -0.86 -5.66
CA VAL A 564 -3.05 0.18 -5.62
C VAL A 564 -3.62 1.29 -4.75
N ALA A 565 -2.95 1.64 -3.66
CA ALA A 565 -3.31 2.73 -2.78
C ALA A 565 -2.06 3.36 -2.15
N PHE A 566 -1.83 4.63 -2.46
CA PHE A 566 -0.74 5.47 -1.94
C PHE A 566 -1.12 6.93 -2.14
N ASN A 567 -0.64 7.83 -1.26
CA ASN A 567 -0.88 9.28 -1.35
C ASN A 567 -2.30 9.66 -1.82
N GLY A 568 -3.33 9.21 -1.08
CA GLY A 568 -4.77 9.43 -1.35
C GLY A 568 -5.34 8.87 -2.66
N PHE A 569 -4.53 8.44 -3.62
CA PHE A 569 -4.96 7.67 -4.78
C PHE A 569 -5.32 6.23 -4.37
N SER A 570 -6.36 5.65 -4.96
CA SER A 570 -6.75 4.26 -4.70
C SER A 570 -7.52 3.63 -5.87
N ASP A 571 -6.90 2.68 -6.57
CA ASP A 571 -7.52 1.81 -7.58
C ASP A 571 -7.79 0.40 -7.04
N ARG A 572 -8.85 -0.25 -7.55
CA ARG A 572 -9.03 -1.71 -7.45
C ARG A 572 -9.10 -2.32 -8.85
N LEU A 573 -8.03 -3.00 -9.21
CA LEU A 573 -7.77 -3.52 -10.54
C LEU A 573 -8.16 -4.99 -10.65
N LYS A 574 -8.77 -5.39 -11.77
CA LYS A 574 -9.07 -6.78 -12.12
C LYS A 574 -8.43 -7.14 -13.46
N GLY A 575 -7.71 -8.26 -13.50
CA GLY A 575 -7.22 -8.88 -14.73
C GLY A 575 -7.88 -10.25 -14.94
N ASN A 576 -8.11 -10.61 -16.21
CA ASN A 576 -8.55 -11.93 -16.64
C ASN A 576 -7.59 -12.41 -17.72
N TYR A 577 -7.11 -13.64 -17.63
CA TYR A 577 -6.10 -14.19 -18.54
C TYR A 577 -6.28 -15.69 -18.74
N ASP A 578 -5.97 -16.15 -19.95
CA ASP A 578 -5.99 -17.55 -20.31
C ASP A 578 -4.54 -18.05 -20.39
N ALA A 579 -4.31 -19.29 -19.95
CA ALA A 579 -3.00 -19.93 -20.02
C ALA A 579 -3.14 -21.43 -20.32
N ASN A 580 -2.09 -22.03 -20.88
CA ASN A 580 -1.96 -23.47 -21.01
C ASN A 580 -0.59 -23.96 -20.52
N THR A 581 -0.56 -25.20 -20.06
CA THR A 581 0.69 -25.91 -19.78
C THR A 581 0.72 -27.27 -20.47
N GLN A 582 1.94 -27.67 -20.81
CA GLN A 582 2.25 -28.92 -21.48
C GLN A 582 3.39 -29.57 -20.69
N GLN A 583 3.27 -30.85 -20.34
CA GLN A 583 4.36 -31.60 -19.72
C GLN A 583 4.55 -32.94 -20.43
N ALA A 584 5.78 -33.41 -20.51
CA ALA A 584 6.11 -34.75 -20.99
C ALA A 584 7.28 -35.31 -20.18
N PHE A 585 7.25 -36.59 -19.84
CA PHE A 585 8.34 -37.25 -19.12
C PHE A 585 8.60 -38.67 -19.59
N ALA A 586 9.85 -39.11 -19.38
CA ALA A 586 10.30 -40.48 -19.54
C ALA A 586 11.17 -40.88 -18.33
N GLU A 587 10.67 -41.78 -17.48
CA GLU A 587 11.41 -42.37 -16.36
C GLU A 587 11.84 -43.81 -16.70
N LEU A 588 13.11 -44.10 -16.47
CA LEU A 588 13.68 -45.45 -16.42
C LEU A 588 13.98 -45.80 -14.96
N ALA A 589 13.54 -46.96 -14.49
CA ALA A 589 13.86 -47.45 -13.14
C ALA A 589 14.12 -48.96 -13.16
N VAL A 590 15.05 -49.41 -12.29
CA VAL A 590 15.43 -50.84 -12.17
C VAL A 590 15.14 -51.31 -10.75
N ASN A 591 14.27 -52.32 -10.60
CA ASN A 591 13.99 -52.89 -9.29
C ASN A 591 15.10 -53.87 -8.86
N VAL A 592 15.85 -53.50 -7.83
CA VAL A 592 16.91 -54.30 -7.20
C VAL A 592 16.50 -54.87 -5.82
N GLY A 593 15.20 -54.84 -5.52
CA GLY A 593 14.61 -55.34 -4.28
C GLY A 593 14.71 -56.86 -4.10
N ARG A 594 14.32 -57.35 -2.92
CA ARG A 594 14.31 -58.78 -2.56
C ARG A 594 13.11 -59.12 -1.68
N HIS A 595 12.57 -60.31 -1.86
CA HIS A 595 11.38 -60.80 -1.13
C HIS A 595 10.21 -59.81 -1.23
N ASN A 596 9.71 -59.30 -0.11
CA ASN A 596 8.56 -58.39 -0.05
C ASN A 596 8.94 -56.89 -0.03
N ALA A 597 10.20 -56.54 -0.26
CA ALA A 597 10.68 -55.16 -0.33
C ALA A 597 11.22 -54.84 -1.74
N THR A 598 10.67 -53.82 -2.38
CA THR A 598 11.18 -53.27 -3.65
C THR A 598 12.14 -52.12 -3.38
N LEU A 599 13.12 -51.96 -4.27
CA LEU A 599 14.03 -50.83 -4.28
C LEU A 599 14.30 -50.46 -5.73
N GLU A 600 13.75 -49.34 -6.18
CA GLU A 600 13.86 -48.81 -7.54
C GLU A 600 14.70 -47.51 -7.54
N PRO A 601 16.02 -47.57 -7.75
CA PRO A 601 16.75 -46.45 -8.33
C PRO A 601 16.13 -46.06 -9.69
N PHE A 602 15.94 -44.77 -9.92
CA PHE A 602 15.33 -44.23 -11.13
C PHE A 602 16.05 -42.99 -11.67
N ALA A 603 15.98 -42.82 -12.98
CA ALA A 603 16.41 -41.63 -13.71
C ALA A 603 15.27 -41.20 -14.65
N SER A 604 14.94 -39.92 -14.64
CA SER A 604 13.82 -39.36 -15.41
C SER A 604 14.24 -38.09 -16.16
N LEU A 605 13.77 -37.95 -17.40
CA LEU A 605 13.82 -36.70 -18.15
C LEU A 605 12.41 -36.13 -18.22
N GLY A 606 12.26 -34.84 -17.91
CA GLY A 606 10.98 -34.13 -17.92
C GLY A 606 11.07 -32.81 -18.66
N TYR A 607 10.20 -32.61 -19.66
CA TYR A 607 9.97 -31.35 -20.34
C TYR A 607 8.69 -30.70 -19.80
N GLN A 608 8.73 -29.38 -19.57
CA GLN A 608 7.57 -28.58 -19.25
C GLN A 608 7.54 -27.32 -20.12
N ARG A 609 6.35 -26.89 -20.53
CA ARG A 609 6.11 -25.61 -21.19
C ARG A 609 4.88 -24.92 -20.58
N TYR A 610 5.00 -23.61 -20.40
CA TYR A 610 3.94 -22.70 -19.96
C TYR A 610 3.75 -21.64 -21.04
N GLN A 611 2.49 -21.33 -21.36
CA GLN A 611 2.12 -20.18 -22.17
C GLN A 611 0.94 -19.45 -21.53
N ARG A 612 1.03 -18.12 -21.43
CA ARG A 612 -0.04 -17.22 -21.00
C ARG A 612 -0.23 -16.15 -22.05
N ASP A 613 -1.48 -15.90 -22.42
CA ASP A 613 -1.79 -14.89 -23.43
C ASP A 613 -1.78 -13.46 -22.85
N SER A 614 -1.76 -12.44 -23.70
CA SER A 614 -1.68 -11.05 -23.24
C SER A 614 -3.03 -10.54 -22.75
N TYR A 615 -3.08 -9.99 -21.53
CA TYR A 615 -4.28 -9.40 -20.96
C TYR A 615 -4.09 -7.91 -20.62
N SER A 616 -5.17 -7.24 -20.28
CA SER A 616 -5.15 -5.88 -19.74
C SER A 616 -6.06 -5.79 -18.53
N GLU A 617 -5.53 -5.25 -17.44
CA GLU A 617 -6.28 -4.95 -16.24
C GLU A 617 -7.33 -3.85 -16.50
N LYS A 618 -8.40 -3.86 -15.70
CA LYS A 618 -9.47 -2.86 -15.69
C LYS A 618 -9.68 -2.39 -14.25
N GLY A 619 -10.04 -1.13 -14.05
CA GLY A 619 -10.41 -0.62 -12.71
C GLY A 619 -9.84 0.75 -12.33
N GLY A 620 -9.02 1.37 -13.20
CA GLY A 620 -8.51 2.73 -12.99
C GLY A 620 -7.27 3.05 -13.83
N ASP A 621 -6.46 3.99 -13.34
CA ASP A 621 -5.30 4.56 -14.04
C ASP A 621 -4.00 3.81 -13.79
N ALA A 622 -3.89 3.07 -12.69
CA ALA A 622 -2.77 2.19 -12.38
C ALA A 622 -2.85 0.82 -13.11
N ALA A 623 -3.85 0.64 -13.98
CA ALA A 623 -4.07 -0.56 -14.76
C ALA A 623 -2.91 -0.86 -15.74
N LEU A 624 -2.47 -2.11 -15.77
CA LEU A 624 -1.41 -2.60 -16.65
C LEU A 624 -1.95 -3.46 -17.79
N LYS A 625 -1.37 -3.29 -18.99
CA LYS A 625 -1.35 -4.32 -20.02
C LYS A 625 -0.18 -5.26 -19.73
N VAL A 626 -0.50 -6.53 -19.51
CA VAL A 626 0.48 -7.60 -19.27
C VAL A 626 0.66 -8.36 -20.58
N PHE A 627 1.89 -8.43 -21.07
CA PHE A 627 2.15 -9.08 -22.36
C PHE A 627 2.19 -10.60 -22.21
N GLY A 628 1.91 -11.28 -23.32
CA GLY A 628 1.95 -12.73 -23.40
C GLY A 628 3.36 -13.26 -23.10
N GLN A 629 3.40 -14.42 -22.47
CA GLN A 629 4.61 -15.04 -21.92
C GLN A 629 4.64 -16.50 -22.32
N THR A 630 5.80 -16.99 -22.75
CA THR A 630 6.05 -18.41 -23.01
C THR A 630 7.36 -18.78 -22.36
N ARG A 631 7.39 -19.92 -21.66
CA ARG A 631 8.58 -20.52 -21.04
C ARG A 631 8.57 -22.01 -21.31
N ASP A 632 9.73 -22.59 -21.50
CA ASP A 632 9.91 -24.03 -21.44
C ASP A 632 11.23 -24.41 -20.78
N ASN A 633 11.24 -25.58 -20.14
CA ASN A 633 12.40 -26.10 -19.44
C ASN A 633 12.49 -27.61 -19.64
N LEU A 634 13.70 -28.08 -19.94
CA LEU A 634 14.09 -29.46 -19.74
C LEU A 634 14.58 -29.65 -18.31
N SER A 635 14.34 -30.83 -17.73
CA SER A 635 14.81 -31.22 -16.41
C SER A 635 15.25 -32.68 -16.39
N SER A 636 16.18 -33.01 -15.51
CA SER A 636 16.54 -34.39 -15.18
C SER A 636 16.33 -34.64 -13.68
N THR A 637 15.72 -35.76 -13.33
CA THR A 637 15.52 -36.19 -11.94
C THR A 637 16.19 -37.54 -11.72
N PHE A 638 17.07 -37.63 -10.72
CA PHE A 638 17.66 -38.88 -10.26
C PHE A 638 17.18 -39.18 -8.86
N GLY A 639 16.75 -40.41 -8.58
CA GLY A 639 16.14 -40.72 -7.30
C GLY A 639 16.14 -42.20 -6.93
N LEU A 640 15.60 -42.45 -5.75
CA LEU A 640 15.48 -43.77 -5.13
C LEU A 640 14.09 -43.92 -4.53
N ARG A 641 13.42 -45.01 -4.90
CA ARG A 641 12.07 -45.37 -4.46
C ARG A 641 12.10 -46.72 -3.76
N ALA A 642 11.39 -46.84 -2.64
CA ALA A 642 11.31 -48.06 -1.85
C ALA A 642 9.86 -48.32 -1.43
N ALA A 643 9.43 -49.58 -1.45
CA ALA A 643 8.15 -49.99 -0.89
C ALA A 643 8.27 -51.37 -0.24
N LYS A 644 7.43 -51.67 0.76
CA LYS A 644 7.43 -52.96 1.44
C LYS A 644 6.00 -53.48 1.62
N ILE A 645 5.67 -54.60 0.97
CA ILE A 645 4.36 -55.23 1.07
C ILE A 645 4.32 -56.10 2.33
N THR A 646 3.37 -55.83 3.22
CA THR A 646 3.14 -56.61 4.44
C THR A 646 1.72 -57.17 4.40
N ARG A 647 1.55 -58.48 4.58
CA ARG A 647 0.22 -59.08 4.77
C ARG A 647 -0.17 -58.95 6.24
N LEU A 648 -1.43 -58.60 6.49
CA LEU A 648 -2.05 -58.53 7.80
C LEU A 648 -2.80 -59.83 8.08
N ASP A 649 -3.01 -60.18 9.35
CA ASP A 649 -3.63 -61.46 9.77
C ASP A 649 -5.08 -61.63 9.27
N ASN A 650 -5.75 -60.52 8.95
CA ASN A 650 -7.08 -60.48 8.34
C ASN A 650 -7.07 -60.61 6.80
N GLY A 651 -5.94 -60.94 6.19
CA GLY A 651 -5.77 -61.10 4.74
C GLY A 651 -5.56 -59.82 3.94
N MET A 652 -5.69 -58.65 4.56
CA MET A 652 -5.43 -57.36 3.91
C MET A 652 -3.92 -57.14 3.65
N THR A 653 -3.59 -56.23 2.73
CA THR A 653 -2.19 -55.89 2.42
C THR A 653 -1.89 -54.43 2.74
N LEU A 654 -0.82 -54.20 3.51
CA LEU A 654 -0.31 -52.89 3.89
C LEU A 654 1.01 -52.63 3.17
N THR A 655 1.08 -51.56 2.39
CA THR A 655 2.26 -51.19 1.59
C THR A 655 2.69 -49.75 1.90
N PRO A 656 3.54 -49.53 2.93
CA PRO A 656 4.32 -48.30 3.03
C PRO A 656 5.22 -48.14 1.79
N ARG A 657 5.26 -46.90 1.28
CA ARG A 657 6.12 -46.45 0.18
C ARG A 657 6.84 -45.15 0.53
N PHE A 658 8.03 -44.98 -0.03
CA PHE A 658 8.85 -43.77 0.09
C PHE A 658 9.60 -43.53 -1.22
N SER A 659 9.76 -42.28 -1.63
CA SER A 659 10.55 -41.88 -2.77
C SER A 659 11.28 -40.56 -2.49
N ALA A 660 12.54 -40.48 -2.85
CA ALA A 660 13.31 -39.23 -2.83
C ALA A 660 13.99 -39.02 -4.19
N GLY A 661 13.97 -37.78 -4.70
CA GLY A 661 14.55 -37.43 -5.99
C GLY A 661 15.23 -36.07 -5.97
N TRP A 662 16.43 -35.99 -6.54
CA TRP A 662 17.07 -34.72 -6.85
C TRP A 662 16.79 -34.37 -8.31
N LYS A 663 16.16 -33.21 -8.52
CA LYS A 663 15.79 -32.66 -9.82
C LYS A 663 16.70 -31.48 -10.16
N HIS A 664 17.19 -31.45 -11.39
CA HIS A 664 17.95 -30.35 -11.97
C HIS A 664 17.18 -29.74 -13.15
N THR A 665 17.10 -28.40 -13.20
CA THR A 665 16.34 -27.65 -14.22
C THR A 665 17.30 -26.92 -15.17
N PHE A 666 17.29 -27.32 -16.44
CA PHE A 666 18.14 -26.76 -17.50
C PHE A 666 17.51 -25.53 -18.16
N GLY A 667 18.34 -24.80 -18.92
CA GLY A 667 17.93 -23.61 -19.66
C GLY A 667 17.82 -22.36 -18.80
N GLU A 668 17.04 -21.40 -19.28
CA GLU A 668 16.74 -20.16 -18.58
C GLU A 668 15.76 -20.41 -17.44
N ILE A 669 16.08 -19.88 -16.26
CA ILE A 669 15.25 -19.98 -15.05
C ILE A 669 14.73 -18.62 -14.59
N GLU A 670 15.23 -17.53 -15.15
CA GLU A 670 14.82 -16.20 -14.77
C GLU A 670 13.37 -15.96 -15.15
N ASN A 671 12.67 -15.17 -14.33
CA ASN A 671 11.23 -15.02 -14.42
C ASN A 671 10.84 -13.57 -14.66
N ASP A 672 11.22 -13.03 -15.82
CA ASP A 672 10.73 -11.74 -16.30
C ASP A 672 9.22 -11.78 -16.58
N THR A 673 8.59 -10.60 -16.65
CA THR A 673 7.35 -10.37 -17.40
C THR A 673 7.29 -8.93 -17.90
N ARG A 674 6.99 -8.77 -19.19
CA ARG A 674 6.73 -7.47 -19.84
C ARG A 674 5.36 -6.91 -19.47
N GLN A 675 5.33 -5.65 -19.06
CA GLN A 675 4.12 -4.89 -18.72
C GLN A 675 4.18 -3.45 -19.28
N GLN A 676 3.05 -2.75 -19.26
CA GLN A 676 2.92 -1.33 -19.64
C GLN A 676 1.67 -0.72 -18.98
N LEU A 677 1.75 0.51 -18.44
CA LEU A 677 0.56 1.25 -17.98
C LEU A 677 -0.39 1.51 -19.16
N VAL A 678 -1.68 1.17 -18.98
CA VAL A 678 -2.72 1.33 -20.02
C VAL A 678 -2.92 2.80 -20.39
N LYS A 679 -2.78 3.71 -19.42
CA LYS A 679 -2.78 5.16 -19.61
C LYS A 679 -1.41 5.76 -19.30
N GLY A 680 -0.61 6.06 -20.32
CA GLY A 680 0.65 6.80 -20.16
C GLY A 680 1.78 5.94 -19.57
N GLY A 681 2.77 5.60 -20.41
CA GLY A 681 3.93 4.81 -20.02
C GLY A 681 4.51 4.03 -21.19
N LYS A 682 5.80 3.70 -21.10
CA LYS A 682 6.50 2.79 -22.00
C LYS A 682 6.26 1.33 -21.55
N ARG A 683 6.77 0.37 -22.31
CA ARG A 683 6.90 -1.02 -21.83
C ARG A 683 8.06 -1.12 -20.85
N PHE A 684 7.92 -2.01 -19.87
CA PHE A 684 8.96 -2.33 -18.89
C PHE A 684 8.91 -3.81 -18.51
N GLU A 685 9.97 -4.30 -17.87
CA GLU A 685 10.12 -5.68 -17.44
C GLU A 685 10.28 -5.74 -15.93
N ILE A 686 9.58 -6.69 -15.29
CA ILE A 686 9.68 -6.98 -13.87
C ILE A 686 10.19 -8.39 -13.64
N ALA A 687 11.00 -8.58 -12.60
CA ALA A 687 11.45 -9.90 -12.16
C ALA A 687 10.52 -10.45 -11.07
N GLY A 688 10.00 -11.65 -11.32
CA GLY A 688 9.43 -12.55 -10.32
C GLY A 688 10.49 -13.48 -9.72
N ALA A 689 10.04 -14.45 -8.92
CA ALA A 689 10.89 -15.53 -8.42
C ALA A 689 11.33 -16.45 -9.56
N ALA A 690 12.63 -16.74 -9.62
CA ALA A 690 13.22 -17.64 -10.61
C ALA A 690 12.71 -19.09 -10.43
N LEU A 691 12.77 -19.90 -11.47
CA LEU A 691 12.57 -21.34 -11.41
C LEU A 691 13.75 -22.01 -10.69
N ASP A 692 13.45 -22.99 -9.85
CA ASP A 692 14.47 -23.61 -9.04
C ASP A 692 15.42 -24.48 -9.88
N ARG A 693 16.70 -24.05 -9.94
CA ARG A 693 17.79 -24.74 -10.66
C ARG A 693 17.99 -26.17 -10.17
N ASN A 694 17.81 -26.38 -8.87
CA ASN A 694 17.92 -27.66 -8.18
C ASN A 694 16.79 -27.76 -7.15
N SER A 695 16.06 -28.87 -7.11
CA SER A 695 15.10 -29.16 -6.04
C SER A 695 15.25 -30.59 -5.52
N LEU A 696 14.90 -30.79 -4.25
CA LEU A 696 14.76 -32.09 -3.63
C LEU A 696 13.27 -32.39 -3.46
N SER A 697 12.78 -33.43 -4.15
CA SER A 697 11.43 -33.95 -3.98
C SER A 697 11.42 -35.16 -3.05
N VAL A 698 10.39 -35.24 -2.21
CA VAL A 698 10.14 -36.35 -1.29
C VAL A 698 8.66 -36.72 -1.36
N ASP A 699 8.38 -38.02 -1.47
CA ASP A 699 7.05 -38.63 -1.33
C ASP A 699 7.12 -39.72 -0.25
N ALA A 700 6.10 -39.78 0.60
CA ALA A 700 5.89 -40.86 1.55
C ALA A 700 4.41 -41.22 1.56
N GLY A 701 4.07 -42.50 1.55
CA GLY A 701 2.68 -42.94 1.48
C GLY A 701 2.43 -44.32 2.07
N LEU A 702 1.15 -44.64 2.22
CA LEU A 702 0.67 -45.88 2.79
C LEU A 702 -0.55 -46.35 2.02
N ASP A 703 -0.41 -47.48 1.33
CA ASP A 703 -1.47 -48.09 0.53
C ASP A 703 -2.01 -49.35 1.21
N LEU A 704 -3.34 -49.47 1.29
CA LEU A 704 -4.08 -50.53 1.95
C LEU A 704 -4.96 -51.28 0.94
N GLY A 705 -4.58 -52.51 0.62
CA GLY A 705 -5.39 -53.43 -0.18
C GLY A 705 -6.54 -53.98 0.67
N LEU A 706 -7.76 -53.51 0.39
CA LEU A 706 -8.99 -53.91 1.06
C LEU A 706 -9.50 -55.28 0.56
N SER A 707 -9.22 -55.60 -0.71
CA SER A 707 -9.50 -56.89 -1.34
C SER A 707 -8.50 -57.13 -2.47
N ALA A 708 -8.66 -58.22 -3.24
CA ALA A 708 -7.88 -58.45 -4.46
C ALA A 708 -8.01 -57.30 -5.49
N ASN A 709 -9.17 -56.64 -5.52
CA ASN A 709 -9.51 -55.65 -6.54
C ASN A 709 -9.43 -54.20 -6.03
N HIS A 710 -9.69 -53.95 -4.75
CA HIS A 710 -9.77 -52.59 -4.19
C HIS A 710 -8.53 -52.19 -3.38
N THR A 711 -8.06 -50.96 -3.59
CA THR A 711 -6.99 -50.33 -2.80
C THR A 711 -7.42 -48.93 -2.40
N VAL A 712 -7.19 -48.55 -1.14
CA VAL A 712 -7.23 -47.16 -0.65
C VAL A 712 -5.83 -46.77 -0.23
N GLY A 713 -5.43 -45.52 -0.40
CA GLY A 713 -4.11 -45.05 0.05
C GLY A 713 -4.08 -43.58 0.39
N VAL A 714 -3.06 -43.20 1.16
CA VAL A 714 -2.75 -41.81 1.49
C VAL A 714 -1.29 -41.52 1.21
N GLY A 715 -0.95 -40.27 0.90
CA GLY A 715 0.42 -39.85 0.68
C GLY A 715 0.66 -38.39 1.03
N LEU A 716 1.90 -38.09 1.40
CA LEU A 716 2.43 -36.76 1.66
C LEU A 716 3.56 -36.51 0.67
N THR A 717 3.54 -35.36 0.01
CA THR A 717 4.59 -34.91 -0.90
C THR A 717 5.21 -33.61 -0.39
N GLY A 718 6.46 -33.35 -0.76
CA GLY A 718 7.11 -32.06 -0.58
C GLY A 718 8.21 -31.84 -1.59
N GLU A 719 8.34 -30.61 -2.08
CA GLU A 719 9.48 -30.16 -2.90
C GLU A 719 10.16 -29.00 -2.18
N MET A 720 11.48 -29.13 -1.97
CA MET A 720 12.31 -28.14 -1.29
C MET A 720 13.39 -27.64 -2.23
N ALA A 721 13.49 -26.32 -2.36
CA ALA A 721 14.49 -25.66 -3.17
C ALA A 721 14.90 -24.31 -2.56
N THR A 722 15.61 -23.47 -3.32
CA THR A 722 16.08 -22.16 -2.87
C THR A 722 14.93 -21.15 -2.82
N ASP A 723 14.19 -21.02 -3.92
CA ASP A 723 13.20 -19.96 -4.15
C ASP A 723 11.76 -20.49 -4.10
N SER A 724 11.57 -21.75 -3.69
CA SER A 724 10.25 -22.31 -3.40
C SER A 724 10.30 -23.45 -2.38
N ARG A 725 9.17 -23.60 -1.67
CA ARG A 725 8.87 -24.78 -0.84
C ARG A 725 7.40 -25.11 -1.00
N THR A 726 7.10 -26.37 -1.31
CA THR A 726 5.74 -26.87 -1.48
C THR A 726 5.53 -28.13 -0.64
N HIS A 727 4.27 -28.39 -0.30
CA HIS A 727 3.82 -29.59 0.40
C HIS A 727 2.45 -30.00 -0.11
N GLY A 728 2.21 -31.30 -0.25
CA GLY A 728 0.95 -31.85 -0.72
C GLY A 728 0.48 -33.04 0.10
N VAL A 729 -0.83 -33.27 0.04
CA VAL A 729 -1.54 -34.41 0.60
C VAL A 729 -2.37 -35.02 -0.52
N MET A 730 -2.24 -36.32 -0.73
CA MET A 730 -3.06 -37.10 -1.66
C MET A 730 -3.88 -38.14 -0.89
N GLY A 731 -5.16 -38.28 -1.26
CA GLY A 731 -6.00 -39.43 -0.92
C GLY A 731 -6.36 -40.17 -2.19
N GLN A 732 -6.18 -41.50 -2.23
CA GLN A 732 -6.41 -42.31 -3.43
C GLN A 732 -7.33 -43.50 -3.19
N TRP A 733 -8.21 -43.77 -4.16
CA TRP A 733 -8.97 -45.02 -4.28
C TRP A 733 -8.77 -45.62 -5.66
N ARG A 734 -8.80 -46.95 -5.72
CA ARG A 734 -8.53 -47.71 -6.94
C ARG A 734 -9.29 -49.02 -6.95
N MET A 735 -9.77 -49.39 -8.13
CA MET A 735 -10.42 -50.66 -8.43
C MET A 735 -9.77 -51.28 -9.67
N ALA A 736 -9.64 -52.59 -9.69
CA ALA A 736 -9.39 -53.36 -10.91
C ALA A 736 -10.54 -54.32 -11.20
N PHE A 737 -10.63 -54.74 -12.45
CA PHE A 737 -11.63 -55.67 -12.98
C PHE A 737 -10.98 -56.55 -14.06
#